data_AF-A0A933U7S1-F1
#
_entry.id   AF-A0A933U7S1-F1
#
_cell.length_a   1.000
_cell.length_b   1.000
_cell.length_c   1.000
_cell.angle_alpha   90.00
_cell.angle_beta   90.00
_cell.angle_gamma   90.00
#
_symmetry.space_group_name_H-M   'P 1'
#
loop_
_entity.id
_entity.type
_entity.pdbx_description
1 polymer ?
#
loop_
_entity_poly.entity_id
_entity_poly.type
_entity_poly.pdbx_seq_one_letter_code
_entity_poly.pdbx_strand_id
1 'polypeptide(L)'
;MIPLRGFSNTLVASAQAVAEGAGQATVSLSLGGARDQHAVLSEGVASLNLSAPAGSTNLALRLTATALKAGAAVRWRNVRLACGDRQIDVSLWPGSGDVEACPARVLPPMRKPIQEALIEWDWRMQDGIGTEREPRSYAAALERLLPRGEALLHDLSAAGVELADLPARWRSLQQQQQRLVGAAADEAQPLAISTRTSPAGEGRSGGASVLASRGARQADGSRVRSPHQPASNSVMIAADEARWEELWRAAHRLRREIVFANPLARTGPLGFIKQAPGIFSHQLTQYYGSCARPGGGVFVLTEPGRSMTCRELAGSGLPLGSFQHLDAAWDGSRLLFASCRAATTPRNREECLDRFYHLFEVKPDGTGLRQLTDGPADDFAPRHLPNGKIVFVSTRRGGFHRCGRGPCAVYTLTEADADGAHPRTISFHETHEWDPAVLHDGRLIYTRWDYVDRHAVYYQQLWTVRPGGSDVRAFYGNNTFNPVGIWEAQAVPGSDRVMATAGAHHAMTAGSIILLDTTRGMDGPEPITRLTPDALFPESEAPVVLQPNGAWHAPAGVSRPPTVPAEAARWPGHCYRSPWPLSEKFFLVAYSFDALIGEPTWNRANMFGLYLADAFGNKELLFRDLNLSSLWAVPLRARTPPVRLAADAEEELKGEGTFFMENVNASWPALPREPITRLRIVQVLPKSTPHANEPTVGLPSASPGKQVLGTVPVEADGSAFFRAPAGIPLAFQALDARGQAVQIMRSLTCLQPGERASCLGCHEPRDSAPSAGRSAMALRRPPSPITPGPDGSNPLSYPLLVQPVLDRKCVSCHNAAKPEGKVLLTGEAQGRYTVSYNVLAPLVPWSAWGGKPGDFRQVNAEPVTPPDFFGARGCKLMKHLLAGHYDVKLDAEDVERLATWMDANALFYGTFDPHDQARQQLGQRIAGPKVQ
;
A
#
# COMPACT_ATOMS: atom_id res chain seq x y z
N MET A 1 -9.53 -30.31 9.56
CA MET A 1 -9.54 -31.76 9.91
C MET A 1 -8.11 -32.31 9.84
N ILE A 2 -7.61 -33.04 10.85
CA ILE A 2 -6.24 -33.63 10.80
C ILE A 2 -6.34 -35.05 10.23
N PRO A 3 -5.70 -35.37 9.08
CA PRO A 3 -5.79 -36.69 8.48
C PRO A 3 -5.07 -37.74 9.33
N LEU A 4 -5.83 -38.66 9.93
CA LEU A 4 -5.32 -39.78 10.74
C LEU A 4 -5.09 -41.05 9.90
N ARG A 5 -4.54 -40.95 8.69
CA ARG A 5 -4.24 -42.16 7.87
C ARG A 5 -3.08 -42.95 8.48
N GLY A 6 -3.30 -44.24 8.77
CA GLY A 6 -2.28 -45.18 9.25
C GLY A 6 -2.15 -45.32 10.77
N PHE A 7 -3.15 -44.88 11.56
CA PHE A 7 -3.19 -45.04 13.02
C PHE A 7 -3.87 -46.36 13.38
N SER A 8 -3.11 -47.37 13.81
CA SER A 8 -3.64 -48.71 14.17
C SER A 8 -3.73 -48.98 15.68
N ASN A 9 -3.39 -48.00 16.54
CA ASN A 9 -3.31 -48.14 18.01
C ASN A 9 -4.14 -47.07 18.76
N THR A 10 -4.21 -47.17 20.11
CA THR A 10 -4.80 -46.17 21.02
C THR A 10 -4.23 -44.76 20.79
N LEU A 11 -5.13 -43.79 20.60
CA LEU A 11 -4.81 -42.36 20.46
C LEU A 11 -4.83 -41.69 21.83
N VAL A 12 -3.79 -40.93 22.16
CA VAL A 12 -3.68 -40.15 23.41
C VAL A 12 -3.72 -38.66 23.07
N ALA A 13 -4.74 -37.96 23.55
CA ALA A 13 -4.76 -36.50 23.57
C ALA A 13 -4.14 -35.99 24.86
N SER A 14 -3.31 -34.96 24.77
CA SER A 14 -2.78 -34.23 25.91
C SER A 14 -2.97 -32.73 25.71
N ALA A 15 -3.24 -32.00 26.79
CA ALA A 15 -3.39 -30.55 26.76
C ALA A 15 -3.04 -29.95 28.13
N GLN A 16 -2.47 -28.75 28.13
CA GLN A 16 -2.26 -27.97 29.34
C GLN A 16 -3.17 -26.76 29.35
N ALA A 17 -3.81 -26.48 30.49
CA ALA A 17 -4.61 -25.31 30.73
C ALA A 17 -3.96 -24.44 31.82
N VAL A 18 -3.83 -23.15 31.56
CA VAL A 18 -3.25 -22.16 32.47
C VAL A 18 -4.30 -21.10 32.80
N ALA A 19 -4.49 -20.80 34.09
CA ALA A 19 -5.36 -19.69 34.49
C ALA A 19 -4.68 -18.37 34.17
N GLU A 20 -5.41 -17.46 33.52
CA GLU A 20 -4.96 -16.09 33.26
C GLU A 20 -5.77 -15.14 34.15
N GLY A 21 -5.11 -14.51 35.11
CA GLY A 21 -5.75 -13.67 36.13
C GLY A 21 -6.41 -14.45 37.27
N ALA A 22 -7.22 -13.78 38.08
CA ALA A 22 -7.78 -14.31 39.33
C ALA A 22 -9.04 -15.19 39.18
N GLY A 23 -9.43 -15.52 37.95
CA GLY A 23 -10.67 -16.26 37.67
C GLY A 23 -10.48 -17.77 37.77
N GLN A 24 -11.39 -18.48 38.45
CA GLN A 24 -11.37 -19.94 38.52
C GLN A 24 -12.24 -20.57 37.44
N ALA A 25 -11.79 -21.68 36.85
CA ALA A 25 -12.51 -22.42 35.83
C ALA A 25 -12.39 -23.94 36.01
N THR A 26 -13.44 -24.67 35.67
CA THR A 26 -13.33 -26.10 35.38
C THR A 26 -12.92 -26.26 33.93
N VAL A 27 -11.84 -26.99 33.68
CA VAL A 27 -11.37 -27.33 32.34
C VAL A 27 -11.62 -28.80 32.07
N SER A 28 -11.97 -29.15 30.83
CA SER A 28 -12.12 -30.53 30.41
C SER A 28 -11.51 -30.82 29.04
N LEU A 29 -11.02 -32.04 28.90
CA LEU A 29 -10.48 -32.63 27.68
C LEU A 29 -11.33 -33.85 27.33
N SER A 30 -11.88 -33.89 26.11
CA SER A 30 -12.56 -35.08 25.58
C SER A 30 -12.05 -35.47 24.20
N LEU A 31 -12.06 -36.77 23.92
CA LEU A 31 -11.52 -37.37 22.70
C LEU A 31 -12.45 -38.51 22.25
N GLY A 32 -13.24 -38.26 21.19
CA GLY A 32 -14.24 -39.23 20.71
C GLY A 32 -15.30 -39.56 21.77
N GLY A 33 -15.67 -40.84 21.89
CA GLY A 33 -16.60 -41.33 22.91
C GLY A 33 -15.96 -41.68 24.27
N ALA A 34 -14.70 -41.31 24.51
CA ALA A 34 -14.03 -41.54 25.80
C ALA A 34 -14.62 -40.66 26.91
N ARG A 35 -14.51 -41.09 28.17
CA ARG A 35 -14.96 -40.29 29.33
C ARG A 35 -14.08 -39.05 29.48
N ASP A 36 -14.70 -37.88 29.53
CA ASP A 36 -14.03 -36.60 29.74
C ASP A 36 -13.12 -36.60 30.99
N GLN A 37 -11.92 -36.03 30.85
CA GLN A 37 -11.09 -35.71 32.01
C GLN A 37 -11.31 -34.24 32.39
N HIS A 38 -11.52 -33.97 33.67
CA HIS A 38 -11.76 -32.63 34.19
C HIS A 38 -10.70 -32.24 35.23
N ALA A 39 -10.38 -30.95 35.31
CA ALA A 39 -9.61 -30.37 36.40
C ALA A 39 -10.20 -29.01 36.80
N VAL A 40 -10.11 -28.68 38.09
CA VAL A 40 -10.40 -27.33 38.60
C VAL A 40 -9.12 -26.52 38.54
N LEU A 41 -9.19 -25.37 37.88
CA LEU A 41 -8.08 -24.46 37.67
C LEU A 41 -8.36 -23.18 38.44
N SER A 42 -7.61 -22.96 39.53
CA SER A 42 -7.68 -21.75 40.34
C SER A 42 -6.43 -20.89 40.22
N GLU A 43 -5.25 -21.51 40.24
CA GLU A 43 -3.93 -20.91 39.96
C GLU A 43 -3.02 -22.00 39.36
N GLY A 44 -2.03 -21.61 38.57
CA GLY A 44 -1.04 -22.54 37.99
C GLY A 44 -1.50 -23.25 36.70
N VAL A 45 -0.98 -24.46 36.48
CA VAL A 45 -1.15 -25.24 35.24
C VAL A 45 -1.84 -26.57 35.54
N ALA A 46 -2.95 -26.86 34.86
CA ALA A 46 -3.57 -28.18 34.85
C ALA A 46 -3.15 -28.95 33.59
N SER A 47 -2.65 -30.18 33.75
CA SER A 47 -2.33 -31.08 32.64
C SER A 47 -3.40 -32.16 32.51
N LEU A 48 -4.00 -32.26 31.32
CA LEU A 48 -5.05 -33.22 30.98
C LEU A 48 -4.51 -34.19 29.92
N ASN A 49 -4.74 -35.49 30.10
CA ASN A 49 -4.35 -36.58 29.22
C ASN A 49 -5.50 -37.59 29.10
N LEU A 50 -5.94 -37.90 27.87
CA LEU A 50 -7.05 -38.81 27.61
C LEU A 50 -6.75 -39.76 26.45
N SER A 51 -7.06 -41.05 26.63
CA SER A 51 -6.81 -42.10 25.64
C SER A 51 -8.11 -42.64 25.05
N ALA A 52 -8.17 -42.83 23.72
CA ALA A 52 -9.32 -43.39 23.00
C ALA A 52 -8.89 -44.42 21.93
N PRO A 53 -9.71 -45.45 21.64
CA PRO A 53 -9.43 -46.39 20.54
C PRO A 53 -9.51 -45.70 19.17
N ALA A 54 -8.54 -45.94 18.28
CA ALA A 54 -8.50 -45.33 16.94
C ALA A 54 -9.52 -45.90 15.92
N GLY A 55 -10.40 -46.81 16.32
CA GLY A 55 -11.29 -47.56 15.43
C GLY A 55 -12.43 -46.77 14.77
N SER A 56 -12.48 -45.44 14.91
CA SER A 56 -13.51 -44.59 14.29
C SER A 56 -12.92 -43.70 13.20
N THR A 57 -13.65 -43.56 12.09
CA THR A 57 -13.19 -42.79 10.91
C THR A 57 -13.10 -41.28 11.17
N ASN A 58 -13.79 -40.77 12.20
CA ASN A 58 -13.77 -39.37 12.63
C ASN A 58 -13.75 -39.27 14.17
N LEU A 59 -12.67 -38.74 14.74
CA LEU A 59 -12.54 -38.44 16.17
C LEU A 59 -12.59 -36.93 16.41
N ALA A 60 -13.41 -36.49 17.37
CA ALA A 60 -13.47 -35.10 17.79
C ALA A 60 -12.66 -34.90 19.09
N LEU A 61 -11.73 -33.95 19.07
CA LEU A 61 -11.03 -33.44 20.26
C LEU A 61 -11.78 -32.20 20.74
N ARG A 62 -12.26 -32.19 21.98
CA ARG A 62 -12.94 -31.03 22.58
C ARG A 62 -12.16 -30.55 23.80
N LEU A 63 -11.92 -29.25 23.84
CA LEU A 63 -11.39 -28.53 24.99
C LEU A 63 -12.50 -27.63 25.51
N THR A 64 -12.88 -27.79 26.78
CA THR A 64 -13.94 -26.98 27.40
C THR A 64 -13.36 -26.24 28.58
N ALA A 65 -13.72 -24.96 28.72
CA ALA A 65 -13.42 -24.17 29.92
C ALA A 65 -14.72 -23.51 30.41
N THR A 66 -15.10 -23.80 31.64
CA THR A 66 -16.30 -23.27 32.28
C THR A 66 -15.90 -22.47 33.51
N ALA A 67 -16.14 -21.16 33.50
CA ALA A 67 -15.86 -20.32 34.66
C ALA A 67 -16.73 -20.74 35.85
N LEU A 68 -16.14 -20.82 37.05
CA LEU A 68 -16.85 -21.15 38.29
C LEU A 68 -17.60 -19.96 38.90
N LYS A 69 -17.28 -18.73 38.49
CA LYS A 69 -17.89 -17.47 38.94
C LYS A 69 -18.14 -16.52 37.73
N ALA A 70 -18.17 -15.21 37.97
CA ALA A 70 -18.52 -14.17 36.98
C ALA A 70 -17.70 -14.20 35.67
N GLY A 71 -16.50 -14.78 35.67
CA GLY A 71 -15.71 -15.02 34.47
C GLY A 71 -14.32 -15.57 34.79
N ALA A 72 -13.68 -16.18 33.80
CA ALA A 72 -12.30 -16.65 33.86
C ALA A 72 -11.69 -16.61 32.45
N ALA A 73 -10.36 -16.45 32.38
CA ALA A 73 -9.60 -16.64 31.16
C ALA A 73 -8.69 -17.86 31.33
N VAL A 74 -8.73 -18.76 30.35
CA VAL A 74 -7.94 -20.00 30.36
C VAL A 74 -7.14 -20.05 29.07
N ARG A 75 -5.81 -20.15 29.20
CA ARG A 75 -4.91 -20.35 28.06
C ARG A 75 -4.59 -21.83 27.92
N TRP A 76 -5.01 -22.40 26.80
CA TRP A 76 -4.62 -23.75 26.41
C TRP A 76 -3.27 -23.75 25.71
N ARG A 77 -2.38 -24.68 26.07
CA ARG A 77 -1.03 -24.84 25.51
C ARG A 77 -0.71 -26.33 25.36
N ASN A 78 0.31 -26.64 24.56
CA ASN A 78 0.82 -28.01 24.39
C ASN A 78 -0.29 -29.03 24.09
N VAL A 79 -1.22 -28.67 23.20
CA VAL A 79 -2.30 -29.56 22.79
C VAL A 79 -1.73 -30.53 21.78
N ARG A 80 -1.68 -31.83 22.09
CA ARG A 80 -1.04 -32.86 21.26
C ARG A 80 -1.91 -34.09 21.12
N LEU A 81 -1.76 -34.76 19.99
CA LEU A 81 -2.26 -36.09 19.73
C LEU A 81 -1.08 -37.04 19.53
N ALA A 82 -1.05 -38.15 20.26
CA ALA A 82 0.00 -39.16 20.18
C ALA A 82 -0.59 -40.55 19.89
N CYS A 83 0.12 -41.38 19.13
CA CYS A 83 -0.23 -42.78 18.89
C CYS A 83 1.04 -43.59 18.61
N GLY A 84 1.39 -44.49 19.53
CA GLY A 84 2.72 -45.12 19.52
C GLY A 84 3.81 -44.05 19.60
N ASP A 85 4.81 -44.13 18.73
CA ASP A 85 5.94 -43.18 18.69
C ASP A 85 5.65 -41.89 17.90
N ARG A 86 4.45 -41.74 17.31
CA ARG A 86 4.09 -40.54 16.54
C ARG A 86 3.37 -39.54 17.43
N GLN A 87 3.83 -38.28 17.42
CA GLN A 87 3.18 -37.14 18.08
C GLN A 87 2.86 -36.05 17.05
N ILE A 88 1.70 -35.41 17.21
CA ILE A 88 1.20 -34.31 16.39
C ILE A 88 0.78 -33.19 17.34
N ASP A 89 1.40 -32.02 17.20
CA ASP A 89 0.91 -30.80 17.86
C ASP A 89 -0.39 -30.34 17.16
N VAL A 90 -1.45 -30.16 17.95
CA VAL A 90 -2.74 -29.66 17.47
C VAL A 90 -2.73 -28.14 17.56
N SER A 91 -2.73 -27.49 16.41
CA SER A 91 -2.98 -26.05 16.35
C SER A 91 -4.41 -25.76 16.79
N LEU A 92 -4.56 -24.91 17.81
CA LEU A 92 -5.86 -24.38 18.25
C LEU A 92 -6.41 -23.29 17.33
N TRP A 93 -5.55 -22.80 16.44
CA TRP A 93 -5.93 -21.90 15.36
C TRP A 93 -6.19 -22.75 14.11
N PRO A 94 -7.28 -22.49 13.36
CA PRO A 94 -7.46 -23.14 12.07
C PRO A 94 -6.20 -22.88 11.24
N GLY A 95 -5.59 -23.96 10.71
CA GLY A 95 -4.48 -23.80 9.78
C GLY A 95 -4.91 -22.89 8.63
N SER A 96 -3.97 -22.19 8.02
CA SER A 96 -4.20 -21.30 6.87
C SER A 96 -4.87 -21.96 5.64
N GLY A 97 -5.16 -23.27 5.70
CA GLY A 97 -5.66 -24.10 4.61
C GLY A 97 -7.17 -24.37 4.58
N ASP A 98 -7.98 -24.04 5.59
CA ASP A 98 -9.45 -24.20 5.49
C ASP A 98 -10.08 -22.95 4.84
N VAL A 99 -9.90 -22.84 3.52
CA VAL A 99 -10.32 -21.74 2.63
C VAL A 99 -11.85 -21.61 2.50
N GLU A 100 -12.60 -22.65 2.89
CA GLU A 100 -14.05 -22.74 2.66
C GLU A 100 -14.93 -22.28 3.84
N ALA A 101 -14.41 -22.22 5.07
CA ALA A 101 -15.20 -21.80 6.21
C ALA A 101 -15.27 -20.27 6.30
N CYS A 102 -16.45 -19.69 6.02
CA CYS A 102 -16.70 -18.29 6.32
C CYS A 102 -16.49 -18.06 7.83
N PRO A 103 -15.58 -17.15 8.24
CA PRO A 103 -15.39 -16.86 9.66
C PRO A 103 -16.72 -16.36 10.25
N ALA A 104 -16.99 -16.71 11.51
CA ALA A 104 -18.22 -16.24 12.16
C ALA A 104 -18.28 -14.71 12.10
N ARG A 105 -19.36 -14.18 11.50
CA ARG A 105 -19.56 -12.74 11.22
C ARG A 105 -19.50 -11.89 12.49
N VAL A 106 -20.07 -12.40 13.57
CA VAL A 106 -20.11 -11.73 14.88
C VAL A 106 -19.68 -12.74 15.94
N LEU A 107 -18.62 -12.41 16.67
CA LEU A 107 -18.26 -13.11 17.88
C LEU A 107 -19.15 -12.65 19.04
N PRO A 108 -19.50 -13.53 19.99
CA PRO A 108 -20.14 -13.10 21.22
C PRO A 108 -19.25 -12.06 21.93
N PRO A 109 -19.84 -11.07 22.63
CA PRO A 109 -19.06 -10.07 23.35
C PRO A 109 -18.01 -10.71 24.25
N MET A 110 -16.75 -10.30 24.08
CA MET A 110 -15.65 -10.83 24.88
C MET A 110 -15.86 -10.49 26.35
N ARG A 111 -15.75 -11.48 27.23
CA ARG A 111 -15.84 -11.25 28.69
C ARG A 111 -14.60 -10.51 29.18
N LYS A 112 -14.74 -9.68 30.20
CA LYS A 112 -13.66 -8.82 30.72
C LYS A 112 -12.32 -9.56 30.99
N PRO A 113 -12.28 -10.74 31.65
CA PRO A 113 -11.01 -11.46 31.84
C PRO A 113 -10.32 -11.85 30.53
N ILE A 114 -11.08 -12.14 29.47
CA ILE A 114 -10.53 -12.45 28.14
C ILE A 114 -9.97 -11.17 27.49
N GLN A 115 -10.65 -10.04 27.64
CA GLN A 115 -10.16 -8.75 27.14
C GLN A 115 -8.83 -8.37 27.80
N GLU A 116 -8.74 -8.51 29.13
CA GLU A 116 -7.51 -8.23 29.90
C GLU A 116 -6.37 -9.17 29.50
N ALA A 117 -6.64 -10.47 29.35
CA ALA A 117 -5.66 -11.43 28.88
C ALA A 117 -5.19 -11.15 27.44
N LEU A 118 -6.07 -10.65 26.58
CA LEU A 118 -5.73 -10.28 25.20
C LEU A 118 -4.87 -9.02 25.14
N ILE A 119 -5.16 -8.01 25.98
CA ILE A 119 -4.34 -6.79 26.11
C ILE A 119 -2.93 -7.16 26.59
N GLU A 120 -2.82 -8.01 27.61
CA GLU A 120 -1.51 -8.44 28.10
C GLU A 120 -0.75 -9.29 27.07
N TRP A 121 -1.44 -10.20 26.38
CA TRP A 121 -0.84 -10.96 25.29
C TRP A 121 -0.27 -10.01 24.22
N ASP A 122 -1.02 -8.97 23.85
CA ASP A 122 -0.57 -7.97 22.88
C ASP A 122 0.70 -7.24 23.36
N TRP A 123 0.74 -6.82 24.63
CA TRP A 123 1.96 -6.25 25.23
C TRP A 123 3.15 -7.21 25.14
N ARG A 124 2.96 -8.50 25.46
CA ARG A 124 4.01 -9.52 25.34
C ARG A 124 4.53 -9.63 23.91
N MET A 125 3.65 -9.59 22.90
CA MET A 125 4.04 -9.65 21.49
C MET A 125 4.80 -8.39 21.05
N GLN A 126 4.37 -7.22 21.52
CA GLN A 126 5.07 -5.95 21.26
C GLN A 126 6.45 -5.85 21.92
N ASP A 127 6.67 -6.59 23.01
CA ASP A 127 7.91 -6.53 23.79
C ASP A 127 8.82 -7.75 23.62
N GLY A 128 8.37 -8.81 22.95
CA GLY A 128 9.18 -10.01 22.66
C GLY A 128 9.17 -11.05 23.77
N ILE A 129 8.20 -10.97 24.67
CA ILE A 129 8.06 -11.92 25.76
C ILE A 129 7.41 -13.19 25.24
N GLY A 130 8.16 -14.29 25.26
CA GLY A 130 7.68 -15.60 24.81
C GLY A 130 7.50 -15.69 23.29
N THR A 131 8.17 -14.83 22.52
CA THR A 131 8.21 -14.89 21.05
C THR A 131 9.39 -15.75 20.59
N GLU A 132 9.26 -16.39 19.43
CA GLU A 132 10.31 -17.27 18.88
C GLU A 132 11.50 -16.49 18.31
N ARG A 133 11.21 -15.36 17.65
CA ARG A 133 12.19 -14.45 17.06
C ARG A 133 12.39 -13.26 18.00
N GLU A 134 13.63 -12.75 18.07
CA GLU A 134 14.02 -11.64 18.96
C GLU A 134 13.37 -11.76 20.35
N PRO A 135 13.58 -12.88 21.08
CA PRO A 135 13.02 -13.06 22.40
C PRO A 135 13.65 -12.08 23.39
N ARG A 136 12.84 -11.58 24.31
CA ARG A 136 13.29 -10.66 25.37
C ARG A 136 12.87 -11.15 26.74
N SER A 137 13.68 -10.80 27.73
CA SER A 137 13.28 -10.84 29.13
C SER A 137 12.42 -9.62 29.47
N TYR A 138 11.68 -9.69 30.58
CA TYR A 138 10.94 -8.53 31.10
C TYR A 138 11.85 -7.33 31.40
N ALA A 139 13.08 -7.56 31.86
CA ALA A 139 14.07 -6.51 32.09
C ALA A 139 14.45 -5.78 30.78
N ALA A 140 14.77 -6.53 29.72
CA ALA A 140 15.12 -5.97 28.41
C ALA A 140 13.93 -5.29 27.69
N ALA A 141 12.70 -5.69 28.03
CA ALA A 141 11.49 -5.00 27.59
C ALA A 141 11.33 -3.64 28.28
N LEU A 142 11.54 -3.59 29.60
CA LEU A 142 11.45 -2.37 30.42
C LEU A 142 12.43 -1.28 29.97
N GLU A 143 13.62 -1.65 29.52
CA GLU A 143 14.61 -0.72 28.94
C GLU A 143 14.08 0.09 27.75
N ARG A 144 13.09 -0.45 27.02
CA ARG A 144 12.43 0.25 25.91
C ARG A 144 11.11 0.88 26.32
N LEU A 145 10.33 0.20 27.16
CA LEU A 145 9.02 0.65 27.59
C LEU A 145 9.10 1.96 28.40
N LEU A 146 10.02 2.04 29.37
CA LEU A 146 10.09 3.17 30.28
C LEU A 146 10.45 4.50 29.59
N PRO A 147 11.45 4.55 28.68
CA PRO A 147 11.72 5.76 27.89
C PRO A 147 10.55 6.21 27.01
N ARG A 148 9.80 5.27 26.42
CA ARG A 148 8.64 5.61 25.58
C ARG A 148 7.51 6.26 26.37
N GLY A 149 7.24 5.77 27.58
CA GLY A 149 6.24 6.39 28.45
C GLY A 149 6.71 7.72 29.06
N GLU A 150 8.02 7.88 29.31
CA GLU A 150 8.58 9.17 29.71
C GLU A 150 8.41 10.23 28.60
N ALA A 151 8.72 9.86 27.36
CA ALA A 151 8.53 10.75 26.20
C ALA A 151 7.07 11.18 26.04
N LEU A 152 6.13 10.24 26.24
CA LEU A 152 4.70 10.52 26.23
C LEU A 152 4.29 11.49 27.35
N LEU A 153 4.74 11.25 28.59
CA LEU A 153 4.45 12.14 29.72
C LEU A 153 4.98 13.55 29.49
N HIS A 154 6.20 13.66 28.99
CA HIS A 154 6.82 14.94 28.66
C HIS A 154 6.01 15.69 27.60
N ASP A 155 5.60 15.00 26.52
CA ASP A 155 4.79 15.61 25.45
C ASP A 155 3.42 16.08 25.95
N LEU A 156 2.72 15.24 26.73
CA LEU A 156 1.41 15.61 27.31
C LEU A 156 1.54 16.76 28.31
N SER A 157 2.58 16.78 29.14
CA SER A 157 2.84 17.89 30.05
C SER A 157 3.15 19.18 29.30
N ALA A 158 3.94 19.11 28.22
CA ALA A 158 4.23 20.27 27.37
C ALA A 158 2.99 20.80 26.64
N ALA A 159 2.04 19.91 26.33
CA ALA A 159 0.73 20.25 25.77
C ALA A 159 -0.28 20.76 26.82
N GLY A 160 0.12 20.89 28.09
CA GLY A 160 -0.74 21.39 29.17
C GLY A 160 -1.84 20.40 29.61
N VAL A 161 -1.64 19.10 29.40
CA VAL A 161 -2.58 18.08 29.88
C VAL A 161 -2.43 17.90 31.39
N GLU A 162 -3.56 17.87 32.11
CA GLU A 162 -3.59 17.56 33.54
C GLU A 162 -3.29 16.06 33.77
N LEU A 163 -2.10 15.76 34.30
CA LEU A 163 -1.61 14.39 34.49
C LEU A 163 -1.68 13.89 35.94
N ALA A 164 -2.19 14.71 36.88
CA ALA A 164 -2.32 14.37 38.30
C ALA A 164 -1.03 13.73 38.88
N ASP A 165 -1.13 12.56 39.51
CA ASP A 165 -0.01 11.84 40.13
C ASP A 165 0.76 10.91 39.15
N LEU A 166 0.33 10.82 37.89
CA LEU A 166 0.92 9.91 36.89
C LEU A 166 2.43 10.09 36.73
N PRO A 167 2.99 11.32 36.63
CA PRO A 167 4.44 11.49 36.52
C PRO A 167 5.21 11.03 37.76
N ALA A 168 4.63 11.15 38.95
CA ALA A 168 5.26 10.67 40.19
C ALA A 168 5.24 9.14 40.26
N ARG A 169 4.10 8.52 39.91
CA ARG A 169 3.96 7.06 39.82
C ARG A 169 4.93 6.48 38.78
N TRP A 170 5.11 7.13 37.64
CA TRP A 170 6.05 6.67 36.59
C TRP A 170 7.51 6.70 37.07
N ARG A 171 7.93 7.79 37.70
CA ARG A 171 9.26 7.90 38.34
C ARG A 171 9.49 6.82 39.39
N SER A 172 8.46 6.44 40.16
CA SER A 172 8.57 5.33 41.11
C SER A 172 8.88 4.01 40.42
N LEU A 173 8.29 3.72 39.25
CA LEU A 173 8.59 2.50 38.49
C LEU A 173 10.03 2.52 37.93
N GLN A 174 10.52 3.67 37.46
CA GLN A 174 11.91 3.82 37.04
C GLN A 174 12.88 3.57 38.20
N GLN A 175 12.59 4.10 39.39
CA GLN A 175 13.39 3.83 40.59
C GLN A 175 13.34 2.36 41.02
N GLN A 176 12.18 1.70 40.89
CA GLN A 176 12.06 0.25 41.12
C GLN A 176 12.93 -0.54 40.14
N GLN A 177 12.93 -0.18 38.86
CA GLN A 177 13.82 -0.78 37.86
C GLN A 177 15.29 -0.64 38.26
N GLN A 178 15.73 0.57 38.63
CA GLN A 178 17.11 0.83 39.05
C GLN A 178 17.51 0.00 40.28
N ARG A 179 16.60 -0.17 41.26
CA ARG A 179 16.84 -1.04 42.41
C ARG A 179 16.99 -2.51 42.04
N LEU A 180 16.18 -3.01 41.11
CA LEU A 180 16.29 -4.39 40.61
C LEU A 180 17.58 -4.60 39.82
N VAL A 181 18.02 -3.61 39.01
CA VAL A 181 19.33 -3.65 38.33
C VAL A 181 20.48 -3.65 39.34
N GLY A 182 20.43 -2.78 40.35
CA GLY A 182 21.45 -2.70 41.40
C GLY A 182 21.58 -3.99 42.21
N ALA A 183 20.45 -4.58 42.61
CA ALA A 183 20.43 -5.87 43.30
C ALA A 183 21.05 -7.00 42.46
N ALA A 184 20.75 -7.05 41.16
CA ALA A 184 21.35 -8.02 40.25
C ALA A 184 22.87 -7.82 40.06
N ALA A 185 23.36 -6.58 40.15
CA ALA A 185 24.79 -6.27 40.06
C ALA A 185 25.55 -6.63 41.34
N ASP A 186 24.94 -6.44 42.51
CA ASP A 186 25.52 -6.81 43.81
C ASP A 186 25.61 -8.34 43.98
N GLU A 187 24.66 -9.09 43.42
CA GLU A 187 24.68 -10.57 43.40
C GLU A 187 25.71 -11.15 42.41
N ALA A 188 26.16 -10.38 41.42
CA ALA A 188 27.11 -10.82 40.39
C ALA A 188 28.60 -10.61 40.77
N GLN A 189 28.92 -10.00 41.91
CA GLN A 189 30.32 -9.85 42.37
C GLN A 189 30.86 -11.19 42.91
N PRO A 190 32.01 -11.72 42.41
CA PRO A 190 32.62 -12.88 43.02
C PRO A 190 33.23 -12.51 44.38
N LEU A 191 32.90 -13.29 45.42
CA LEU A 191 33.53 -13.26 46.74
C LEU A 191 35.07 -13.27 46.58
N ALA A 192 35.69 -12.11 46.80
CA ALA A 192 37.15 -12.01 46.85
C ALA A 192 37.67 -12.82 48.03
N ILE A 193 38.35 -13.94 47.73
CA ILE A 193 39.10 -14.70 48.73
C ILE A 193 40.28 -13.83 49.19
N SER A 194 40.20 -13.38 50.44
CA SER A 194 41.30 -12.76 51.17
C SER A 194 42.46 -13.75 51.32
N THR A 195 43.52 -13.62 50.51
CA THR A 195 44.80 -14.32 50.75
C THR A 195 45.73 -13.43 51.57
N ARG A 196 45.95 -13.83 52.82
CA ARG A 196 47.05 -13.33 53.66
C ARG A 196 48.39 -13.75 53.04
N THR A 197 49.28 -12.78 52.93
CA THR A 197 50.70 -12.88 52.56
C THR A 197 51.55 -13.66 53.57
N SER A 198 52.47 -14.50 53.09
CA SER A 198 53.89 -14.61 53.53
C SER A 198 54.69 -15.59 52.64
N PRO A 199 56.03 -15.49 52.56
CA PRO A 199 56.74 -15.55 51.28
C PRO A 199 57.75 -16.71 51.09
N ALA A 200 58.30 -16.73 49.86
CA ALA A 200 59.58 -17.27 49.40
C ALA A 200 59.65 -18.73 48.89
N GLY A 201 60.29 -18.89 47.72
CA GLY A 201 60.72 -20.16 47.15
C GLY A 201 60.88 -20.13 45.63
N GLU A 202 62.11 -19.94 45.17
CA GLU A 202 62.57 -19.81 43.78
C GLU A 202 62.38 -21.08 42.91
N GLY A 203 62.36 -20.92 41.57
CA GLY A 203 62.84 -21.96 40.66
C GLY A 203 62.18 -22.08 39.27
N ARG A 204 62.85 -21.52 38.24
CA ARG A 204 63.14 -22.04 36.87
C ARG A 204 62.32 -23.25 36.34
N SER A 205 61.96 -23.45 35.06
CA SER A 205 62.33 -22.90 33.74
C SER A 205 61.67 -23.74 32.61
N GLY A 206 61.53 -23.19 31.40
CA GLY A 206 61.48 -23.93 30.09
C GLY A 206 60.06 -24.29 29.61
N GLY A 207 59.58 -23.83 28.44
CA GLY A 207 60.03 -24.24 27.09
C GLY A 207 58.95 -25.16 26.47
N ALA A 208 57.99 -24.65 25.70
CA ALA A 208 57.98 -24.48 24.24
C ALA A 208 57.54 -25.72 23.40
N SER A 209 56.46 -25.52 22.61
CA SER A 209 56.16 -26.18 21.31
C SER A 209 55.77 -27.67 21.37
N VAL A 210 55.02 -28.32 20.46
CA VAL A 210 54.53 -28.01 19.12
C VAL A 210 53.52 -29.11 18.66
N LEU A 211 52.66 -28.77 17.71
CA LEU A 211 51.94 -29.57 16.66
C LEU A 211 51.25 -30.94 16.94
N ALA A 212 49.96 -30.93 16.57
CA ALA A 212 49.26 -31.80 15.61
C ALA A 212 49.26 -33.33 15.75
N SER A 213 48.04 -33.91 15.77
CA SER A 213 47.62 -34.91 14.76
C SER A 213 46.14 -35.30 14.91
N ARG A 214 45.54 -35.64 13.77
CA ARG A 214 44.19 -36.20 13.59
C ARG A 214 44.12 -37.66 14.06
N GLY A 215 42.97 -38.09 14.57
CA GLY A 215 42.63 -39.51 14.70
C GLY A 215 41.17 -39.70 15.11
N ALA A 216 40.40 -40.41 14.28
CA ALA A 216 39.00 -40.75 14.50
C ALA A 216 38.85 -42.13 15.16
N ARG A 217 37.91 -42.26 16.12
CA ARG A 217 36.84 -43.28 16.23
C ARG A 217 36.44 -43.60 17.69
N GLN A 218 35.12 -43.66 17.87
CA GLN A 218 34.29 -44.53 18.74
C GLN A 218 34.50 -44.61 20.26
N ALA A 219 33.44 -44.15 20.94
CA ALA A 219 32.55 -44.89 21.84
C ALA A 219 33.07 -45.53 23.16
N ASP A 220 32.33 -45.12 24.20
CA ASP A 220 32.04 -45.72 25.51
C ASP A 220 33.05 -45.55 26.65
N GLY A 221 32.52 -45.19 27.81
CA GLY A 221 33.27 -44.85 29.02
C GLY A 221 32.51 -43.94 29.97
N SER A 222 31.41 -44.45 30.51
CA SER A 222 30.67 -43.96 31.68
C SER A 222 31.51 -43.21 32.73
N ARG A 223 31.14 -41.95 33.01
CA ARG A 223 31.46 -41.27 34.27
C ARG A 223 30.22 -40.58 34.82
N VAL A 224 29.72 -41.18 35.89
CA VAL A 224 28.70 -40.68 36.81
C VAL A 224 29.07 -39.26 37.27
N ARG A 225 28.27 -38.26 36.88
CA ARG A 225 28.26 -36.96 37.55
C ARG A 225 27.39 -37.09 38.80
N SER A 226 27.98 -36.79 39.96
CA SER A 226 27.24 -36.62 41.22
C SER A 226 26.18 -35.53 41.07
N PRO A 227 24.92 -35.76 41.48
CA PRO A 227 23.87 -34.76 41.47
C PRO A 227 23.68 -34.22 42.88
N HIS A 228 24.40 -33.17 43.29
CA HIS A 228 23.99 -32.38 44.45
C HIS A 228 24.40 -30.92 44.32
N GLN A 229 23.58 -30.17 43.57
CA GLN A 229 23.13 -28.80 43.86
C GLN A 229 22.20 -28.31 42.72
N PRO A 230 20.86 -28.25 42.92
CA PRO A 230 20.06 -27.39 42.02
C PRO A 230 18.75 -26.77 42.59
N ALA A 231 18.57 -26.63 43.91
CA ALA A 231 17.30 -26.11 44.46
C ALA A 231 17.31 -24.60 44.79
N SER A 232 18.41 -24.04 45.30
CA SER A 232 18.44 -22.62 45.71
C SER A 232 18.57 -21.66 44.52
N ASN A 233 19.42 -21.97 43.53
CA ASN A 233 19.60 -21.10 42.36
C ASN A 233 18.37 -21.04 41.46
N SER A 234 17.62 -22.13 41.32
CA SER A 234 16.39 -22.16 40.50
C SER A 234 15.24 -21.37 41.14
N VAL A 235 15.16 -21.37 42.47
CA VAL A 235 14.18 -20.59 43.24
C VAL A 235 14.51 -19.09 43.23
N MET A 236 15.79 -18.70 43.33
CA MET A 236 16.19 -17.28 43.25
C MET A 236 15.97 -16.70 41.84
N ILE A 237 16.36 -17.42 40.78
CA ILE A 237 16.12 -16.99 39.39
C ILE A 237 14.61 -16.82 39.11
N ALA A 238 13.77 -17.74 39.60
CA ALA A 238 12.32 -17.65 39.45
C ALA A 238 11.70 -16.49 40.25
N ALA A 239 12.23 -16.19 41.45
CA ALA A 239 11.79 -15.07 42.26
C ALA A 239 12.13 -13.71 41.63
N ASP A 240 13.30 -13.58 40.99
CA ASP A 240 13.68 -12.36 40.28
C ASP A 240 12.89 -12.17 38.99
N GLU A 241 12.64 -13.23 38.22
CA GLU A 241 11.80 -13.15 37.02
C GLU A 241 10.37 -12.71 37.36
N ALA A 242 9.80 -13.19 38.48
CA ALA A 242 8.48 -12.77 38.95
C ALA A 242 8.44 -11.28 39.32
N ARG A 243 9.49 -10.75 39.95
CA ARG A 243 9.62 -9.31 40.28
C ARG A 243 9.73 -8.45 39.02
N TRP A 244 10.49 -8.90 38.03
CA TRP A 244 10.59 -8.23 36.73
C TRP A 244 9.26 -8.25 35.97
N GLU A 245 8.54 -9.38 35.98
CA GLU A 245 7.21 -9.50 35.39
C GLU A 245 6.20 -8.56 36.05
N GLU A 246 6.20 -8.49 37.39
CA GLU A 246 5.32 -7.60 38.14
C GLU A 246 5.56 -6.12 37.78
N LEU A 247 6.84 -5.70 37.75
CA LEU A 247 7.22 -4.35 37.36
C LEU A 247 6.83 -4.05 35.90
N TRP A 248 7.05 -4.99 34.99
CA TRP A 248 6.67 -4.87 33.58
C TRP A 248 5.15 -4.68 33.42
N ARG A 249 4.34 -5.47 34.13
CA ARG A 249 2.88 -5.31 34.16
C ARG A 249 2.46 -3.97 34.72
N ALA A 250 3.09 -3.52 35.82
CA ALA A 250 2.81 -2.23 36.42
C ALA A 250 3.12 -1.07 35.46
N ALA A 251 4.24 -1.13 34.75
CA ALA A 251 4.63 -0.14 33.75
C ALA A 251 3.63 -0.08 32.58
N HIS A 252 3.21 -1.21 32.03
CA HIS A 252 2.20 -1.21 30.96
C HIS A 252 0.85 -0.65 31.41
N ARG A 253 0.37 -1.04 32.60
CA ARG A 253 -0.89 -0.52 33.15
C ARG A 253 -0.83 0.99 33.31
N LEU A 254 0.25 1.50 33.89
CA LEU A 254 0.42 2.94 34.07
C LEU A 254 0.60 3.68 32.74
N ARG A 255 1.34 3.11 31.77
CA ARG A 255 1.43 3.68 30.41
C ARG A 255 0.06 3.79 29.78
N ARG A 256 -0.76 2.75 29.91
CA ARG A 256 -2.13 2.76 29.40
C ARG A 256 -2.97 3.85 30.07
N GLU A 257 -2.87 4.03 31.39
CA GLU A 257 -3.51 5.16 32.08
C GLU A 257 -3.07 6.51 31.51
N ILE A 258 -1.77 6.70 31.26
CA ILE A 258 -1.21 7.93 30.66
C ILE A 258 -1.75 8.17 29.24
N VAL A 259 -1.77 7.13 28.40
CA VAL A 259 -2.32 7.21 27.04
C VAL A 259 -3.78 7.68 27.06
N PHE A 260 -4.60 7.16 27.98
CA PHE A 260 -6.02 7.55 28.08
C PHE A 260 -6.27 8.81 28.92
N ALA A 261 -5.26 9.35 29.61
CA ALA A 261 -5.32 10.68 30.21
C ALA A 261 -5.28 11.77 29.12
N ASN A 262 -4.65 11.49 27.97
CA ASN A 262 -4.63 12.37 26.80
C ASN A 262 -6.07 12.70 26.35
N PRO A 263 -6.47 13.98 26.30
CA PRO A 263 -7.79 14.38 25.79
C PRO A 263 -8.06 13.92 24.36
N LEU A 264 -7.03 13.78 23.51
CA LEU A 264 -7.17 13.27 22.15
C LEU A 264 -7.62 11.80 22.12
N ALA A 265 -7.29 11.00 23.14
CA ALA A 265 -7.74 9.61 23.27
C ALA A 265 -9.24 9.50 23.59
N ARG A 266 -9.90 10.60 23.97
CA ARG A 266 -11.35 10.66 24.23
C ARG A 266 -12.11 10.83 22.90
N THR A 267 -11.99 9.84 22.04
CA THR A 267 -12.59 9.86 20.69
C THR A 267 -14.12 9.74 20.71
N GLY A 268 -14.71 9.33 21.84
CA GLY A 268 -16.08 8.82 21.86
C GLY A 268 -16.16 7.43 21.19
N PRO A 269 -17.36 6.93 20.87
CA PRO A 269 -17.53 5.69 20.14
C PRO A 269 -16.79 5.72 18.79
N LEU A 270 -16.28 4.57 18.33
CA LEU A 270 -15.64 4.43 17.02
C LEU A 270 -16.51 3.59 16.10
N GLY A 271 -16.79 4.09 14.90
CA GLY A 271 -17.28 3.27 13.79
C GLY A 271 -16.08 2.57 13.14
N PHE A 272 -16.24 1.32 12.70
CA PHE A 272 -15.20 0.61 11.96
C PHE A 272 -15.79 -0.53 11.10
N ILE A 273 -14.97 -1.08 10.21
CA ILE A 273 -15.33 -2.24 9.40
C ILE A 273 -14.59 -3.48 9.91
N LYS A 274 -15.29 -4.61 9.95
CA LYS A 274 -14.63 -5.92 9.93
C LYS A 274 -14.63 -6.46 8.51
N GLN A 275 -13.51 -7.03 8.06
CA GLN A 275 -13.38 -7.56 6.71
C GLN A 275 -12.41 -8.76 6.67
N ALA A 276 -12.72 -9.76 5.84
CA ALA A 276 -11.71 -10.68 5.32
C ALA A 276 -11.06 -10.06 4.06
N PRO A 277 -9.73 -9.85 4.03
CA PRO A 277 -9.06 -9.33 2.82
C PRO A 277 -9.34 -10.20 1.60
N GLY A 278 -9.44 -9.60 0.42
CA GLY A 278 -9.76 -10.29 -0.83
C GLY A 278 -8.79 -11.43 -1.17
N ILE A 279 -9.17 -12.28 -2.13
CA ILE A 279 -8.39 -13.48 -2.51
C ILE A 279 -7.03 -13.17 -3.17
N PHE A 280 -6.75 -11.91 -3.49
CA PHE A 280 -5.54 -11.51 -4.18
C PHE A 280 -4.99 -10.24 -3.55
N SER A 281 -3.82 -10.32 -2.91
CA SER A 281 -3.19 -9.19 -2.23
C SER A 281 -2.38 -8.35 -3.21
N HIS A 282 -3.01 -7.34 -3.79
CA HIS A 282 -2.33 -6.29 -4.56
C HIS A 282 -3.06 -4.98 -4.30
N GLN A 283 -2.37 -3.85 -4.45
CA GLN A 283 -2.96 -2.54 -4.17
C GLN A 283 -4.26 -2.27 -4.96
N LEU A 284 -4.45 -3.00 -6.07
CA LEU A 284 -5.56 -2.81 -7.02
C LEU A 284 -6.67 -3.85 -6.85
N THR A 285 -6.33 -5.13 -6.85
CA THR A 285 -7.33 -6.21 -6.85
C THR A 285 -8.04 -6.37 -5.51
N GLN A 286 -7.45 -5.86 -4.42
CA GLN A 286 -8.07 -5.91 -3.09
C GLN A 286 -9.44 -5.20 -3.03
N TYR A 287 -9.71 -4.29 -3.97
CA TYR A 287 -10.92 -3.47 -4.01
C TYR A 287 -11.95 -3.92 -5.06
N TYR A 288 -11.68 -4.97 -5.84
CA TYR A 288 -12.68 -5.51 -6.78
C TYR A 288 -13.66 -6.45 -6.08
N GLY A 289 -14.95 -6.32 -6.39
CA GLY A 289 -15.97 -7.25 -5.94
C GLY A 289 -15.71 -8.69 -6.41
N SER A 290 -15.06 -8.87 -7.56
CA SER A 290 -14.63 -10.17 -8.08
C SER A 290 -13.60 -10.89 -7.21
N CYS A 291 -12.90 -10.16 -6.35
CA CYS A 291 -11.93 -10.70 -5.39
C CYS A 291 -12.48 -10.76 -3.95
N ALA A 292 -13.73 -10.35 -3.73
CA ALA A 292 -14.33 -10.22 -2.41
C ALA A 292 -14.52 -11.57 -1.70
N ARG A 293 -14.13 -11.62 -0.43
CA ARG A 293 -14.33 -12.77 0.46
C ARG A 293 -15.48 -12.51 1.44
N PRO A 294 -16.33 -13.53 1.72
CA PRO A 294 -17.40 -13.41 2.70
C PRO A 294 -16.84 -13.22 4.11
N GLY A 295 -17.40 -12.26 4.84
CA GLY A 295 -17.13 -12.05 6.27
C GLY A 295 -16.88 -10.58 6.57
N GLY A 296 -17.53 -10.10 7.64
CA GLY A 296 -17.41 -8.71 8.04
C GLY A 296 -18.73 -8.01 8.32
N GLY A 297 -18.65 -6.70 8.40
CA GLY A 297 -19.78 -5.81 8.62
C GLY A 297 -19.34 -4.44 9.12
N VAL A 298 -20.33 -3.58 9.37
CA VAL A 298 -20.13 -2.25 9.97
C VAL A 298 -20.40 -2.34 11.46
N PHE A 299 -19.46 -1.89 12.28
CA PHE A 299 -19.51 -2.02 13.74
C PHE A 299 -19.27 -0.69 14.45
N VAL A 300 -19.77 -0.59 15.68
CA VAL A 300 -19.45 0.49 16.62
C VAL A 300 -18.81 -0.09 17.86
N LEU A 301 -17.60 0.37 18.17
CA LEU A 301 -16.91 0.16 19.44
C LEU A 301 -17.37 1.25 20.41
N THR A 302 -18.09 0.87 21.46
CA THR A 302 -18.84 1.84 22.29
C THR A 302 -17.93 2.62 23.23
N GLU A 303 -16.98 1.93 23.86
CA GLU A 303 -16.07 2.52 24.85
C GLU A 303 -14.61 2.15 24.55
N PRO A 304 -14.02 2.70 23.47
CA PRO A 304 -12.65 2.39 23.06
C PRO A 304 -11.66 2.56 24.22
N GLY A 305 -10.80 1.58 24.41
CA GLY A 305 -9.79 1.59 25.48
C GLY A 305 -10.30 1.07 26.83
N ARG A 306 -11.62 1.08 27.08
CA ARG A 306 -12.24 0.57 28.32
C ARG A 306 -12.90 -0.79 28.13
N SER A 307 -13.51 -1.02 26.98
CA SER A 307 -14.22 -2.26 26.65
C SER A 307 -14.06 -2.61 25.17
N MET A 308 -13.88 -3.89 24.88
CA MET A 308 -13.91 -4.45 23.53
C MET A 308 -15.33 -4.78 23.04
N THR A 309 -16.37 -4.38 23.77
CA THR A 309 -17.76 -4.58 23.34
C THR A 309 -18.06 -3.73 22.09
N CYS A 310 -18.39 -4.40 20.99
CA CYS A 310 -18.84 -3.78 19.76
C CYS A 310 -20.26 -4.23 19.39
N ARG A 311 -21.01 -3.34 18.74
CA ARG A 311 -22.33 -3.63 18.16
C ARG A 311 -22.24 -3.59 16.65
N GLU A 312 -22.84 -4.57 15.98
CA GLU A 312 -23.03 -4.51 14.53
C GLU A 312 -24.17 -3.54 14.18
N LEU A 313 -23.96 -2.67 13.19
CA LEU A 313 -24.98 -1.70 12.74
C LEU A 313 -25.92 -2.26 11.67
N ALA A 314 -25.48 -3.22 10.87
CA ALA A 314 -26.16 -3.64 9.63
C ALA A 314 -26.65 -5.11 9.59
N GLY A 315 -26.58 -5.87 10.68
CA GLY A 315 -27.16 -7.24 10.76
C GLY A 315 -28.57 -7.18 11.36
N SER A 316 -29.68 -7.42 10.65
CA SER A 316 -30.03 -8.45 9.65
C SER A 316 -30.36 -7.97 8.23
N GLY A 317 -30.11 -6.69 7.90
CA GLY A 317 -30.56 -6.08 6.64
C GLY A 317 -29.69 -6.37 5.40
N LEU A 318 -28.37 -6.54 5.57
CA LEU A 318 -27.46 -6.81 4.44
C LEU A 318 -27.08 -8.30 4.31
N PRO A 319 -27.02 -8.83 3.07
CA PRO A 319 -26.61 -10.20 2.82
C PRO A 319 -25.15 -10.44 3.23
N LEU A 320 -24.75 -11.72 3.32
CA LEU A 320 -23.35 -12.08 3.50
C LEU A 320 -22.50 -11.47 2.37
N GLY A 321 -21.39 -10.85 2.75
CA GLY A 321 -20.58 -10.09 1.83
C GLY A 321 -19.24 -9.65 2.40
N SER A 322 -18.60 -8.73 1.67
CA SER A 322 -17.38 -8.03 2.06
C SER A 322 -17.66 -6.54 2.17
N PHE A 323 -16.94 -5.86 3.06
CA PHE A 323 -17.21 -4.48 3.46
C PHE A 323 -15.91 -3.69 3.45
N GLN A 324 -15.95 -2.43 3.01
CA GLN A 324 -14.75 -1.58 2.87
C GLN A 324 -15.05 -0.11 3.18
N HIS A 325 -14.00 0.63 3.57
CA HIS A 325 -13.91 2.10 3.66
C HIS A 325 -15.10 2.79 4.35
N LEU A 326 -15.10 2.82 5.68
CA LEU A 326 -16.03 3.64 6.45
C LEU A 326 -15.63 5.13 6.41
N ASP A 327 -16.61 6.02 6.26
CA ASP A 327 -16.48 7.46 6.52
C ASP A 327 -17.67 7.95 7.34
N ALA A 328 -17.44 8.97 8.17
CA ALA A 328 -18.49 9.59 8.97
C ALA A 328 -18.77 11.01 8.48
N ALA A 329 -20.05 11.40 8.45
CA ALA A 329 -20.44 12.78 8.19
C ALA A 329 -19.78 13.74 9.19
N TRP A 330 -19.64 15.02 8.83
CA TRP A 330 -18.97 16.01 9.68
C TRP A 330 -19.65 16.17 11.06
N ASP A 331 -20.96 15.97 11.14
CA ASP A 331 -21.73 15.98 12.40
C ASP A 331 -21.72 14.63 13.14
N GLY A 332 -21.14 13.58 12.55
CA GLY A 332 -21.14 12.21 13.06
C GLY A 332 -22.48 11.49 12.95
N SER A 333 -23.49 12.06 12.27
CA SER A 333 -24.87 11.54 12.26
C SER A 333 -25.12 10.43 11.23
N ARG A 334 -24.24 10.29 10.23
CA ARG A 334 -24.38 9.34 9.12
C ARG A 334 -23.03 8.74 8.76
N LEU A 335 -23.05 7.49 8.32
CA LEU A 335 -21.88 6.70 7.94
C LEU A 335 -22.03 6.24 6.51
N LEU A 336 -20.98 6.43 5.71
CA LEU A 336 -20.85 5.88 4.36
C LEU A 336 -19.90 4.68 4.39
N PHE A 337 -20.22 3.64 3.62
CA PHE A 337 -19.37 2.47 3.45
C PHE A 337 -19.63 1.79 2.11
N ALA A 338 -18.70 0.94 1.68
CA ALA A 338 -18.86 0.07 0.54
C ALA A 338 -19.20 -1.36 0.98
N SER A 339 -20.12 -2.03 0.28
CA SER A 339 -20.48 -3.42 0.52
C SER A 339 -20.66 -4.17 -0.79
N CYS A 340 -20.08 -5.37 -0.87
CA CYS A 340 -20.22 -6.29 -1.99
C CYS A 340 -20.87 -7.58 -1.49
N ARG A 341 -21.96 -8.01 -2.11
CA ARG A 341 -22.56 -9.32 -1.82
C ARG A 341 -21.60 -10.42 -2.29
N ALA A 342 -21.18 -11.25 -1.36
CA ALA A 342 -20.26 -12.36 -1.61
C ALA A 342 -20.70 -13.52 -0.72
N ALA A 343 -21.40 -14.50 -1.30
CA ALA A 343 -21.85 -15.68 -0.56
C ALA A 343 -20.73 -16.71 -0.35
N THR A 344 -19.72 -16.70 -1.22
CA THR A 344 -18.63 -17.68 -1.26
C THR A 344 -17.30 -17.00 -1.56
N THR A 345 -16.20 -17.60 -1.10
CA THR A 345 -14.84 -17.22 -1.50
C THR A 345 -14.61 -17.62 -2.96
N PRO A 346 -14.24 -16.69 -3.87
CA PRO A 346 -13.86 -17.05 -5.24
C PRO A 346 -12.57 -17.90 -5.25
N ARG A 347 -12.45 -18.84 -6.18
CA ARG A 347 -11.23 -19.64 -6.36
C ARG A 347 -10.13 -18.87 -7.09
N ASN A 348 -10.53 -17.91 -7.92
CA ASN A 348 -9.66 -16.98 -8.62
C ASN A 348 -10.45 -15.70 -8.96
N ARG A 349 -9.75 -14.67 -9.42
CA ARG A 349 -10.33 -13.34 -9.70
C ARG A 349 -11.24 -13.26 -10.94
N GLU A 350 -11.32 -14.33 -11.74
CA GLU A 350 -12.13 -14.39 -12.97
C GLU A 350 -13.47 -15.11 -12.74
N GLU A 351 -13.66 -15.77 -11.60
CA GLU A 351 -14.86 -16.56 -11.33
C GLU A 351 -16.10 -15.72 -11.05
N CYS A 352 -15.93 -14.52 -10.49
CA CYS A 352 -17.03 -13.70 -9.96
C CYS A 352 -17.01 -12.26 -10.53
N LEU A 353 -16.80 -12.12 -11.83
CA LEU A 353 -16.71 -10.80 -12.51
C LEU A 353 -18.01 -9.99 -12.49
N ASP A 354 -19.12 -10.60 -12.06
CA ASP A 354 -20.43 -10.00 -11.85
C ASP A 354 -20.63 -9.41 -10.44
N ARG A 355 -19.64 -9.57 -9.54
CA ARG A 355 -19.67 -8.99 -8.20
C ARG A 355 -19.06 -7.60 -8.19
N PHE A 356 -19.80 -6.67 -7.62
CA PHE A 356 -19.39 -5.27 -7.48
C PHE A 356 -19.60 -4.77 -6.04
N TYR A 357 -18.73 -3.87 -5.59
CA TYR A 357 -19.00 -3.05 -4.41
C TYR A 357 -19.99 -1.92 -4.76
N HIS A 358 -20.92 -1.67 -3.85
CA HIS A 358 -21.83 -0.52 -3.91
C HIS A 358 -21.78 0.29 -2.63
N LEU A 359 -22.14 1.56 -2.73
CA LEU A 359 -22.15 2.47 -1.60
C LEU A 359 -23.44 2.38 -0.81
N PHE A 360 -23.32 2.47 0.51
CA PHE A 360 -24.43 2.46 1.45
C PHE A 360 -24.25 3.56 2.49
N GLU A 361 -25.38 4.01 3.02
CA GLU A 361 -25.47 4.94 4.14
C GLU A 361 -26.19 4.25 5.31
N VAL A 362 -25.77 4.52 6.54
CA VAL A 362 -26.47 4.10 7.77
C VAL A 362 -26.23 5.10 8.90
N LYS A 363 -27.15 5.21 9.85
CA LYS A 363 -26.92 6.00 11.07
C LYS A 363 -26.08 5.22 12.09
N PRO A 364 -25.34 5.90 12.99
CA PRO A 364 -24.59 5.25 14.09
C PRO A 364 -25.44 4.36 15.01
N ASP A 365 -26.75 4.60 15.11
CA ASP A 365 -27.67 3.76 15.87
C ASP A 365 -28.07 2.45 15.14
N GLY A 366 -27.71 2.31 13.86
CA GLY A 366 -28.04 1.16 13.01
C GLY A 366 -29.33 1.33 12.19
N THR A 367 -30.03 2.45 12.33
CA THR A 367 -31.24 2.76 11.55
C THR A 367 -30.92 3.47 10.24
N GLY A 368 -31.90 3.57 9.34
CA GLY A 368 -31.77 4.35 8.11
C GLY A 368 -30.79 3.77 7.10
N LEU A 369 -30.57 2.44 7.11
CA LEU A 369 -29.76 1.77 6.11
C LEU A 369 -30.33 1.99 4.70
N ARG A 370 -29.52 2.51 3.78
CA ARG A 370 -29.90 2.82 2.41
C ARG A 370 -28.76 2.50 1.44
N GLN A 371 -29.07 1.86 0.31
CA GLN A 371 -28.15 1.71 -0.81
C GLN A 371 -28.15 2.98 -1.64
N LEU A 372 -26.96 3.49 -1.99
CA LEU A 372 -26.78 4.75 -2.73
C LEU A 372 -26.42 4.51 -4.20
N THR A 373 -25.71 3.43 -4.50
CA THR A 373 -25.31 3.09 -5.87
C THR A 373 -25.66 1.66 -6.24
N ASP A 374 -25.80 1.39 -7.53
CA ASP A 374 -26.03 0.07 -8.11
C ASP A 374 -25.38 -0.04 -9.50
N GLY A 375 -25.54 -1.20 -10.13
CA GLY A 375 -25.10 -1.45 -11.52
C GLY A 375 -23.77 -2.17 -11.64
N PRO A 376 -23.22 -2.30 -12.86
CA PRO A 376 -22.04 -3.11 -13.14
C PRO A 376 -20.72 -2.33 -12.94
N ALA A 377 -20.59 -1.66 -11.80
CA ALA A 377 -19.38 -0.92 -11.42
C ALA A 377 -19.07 -1.10 -9.94
N ASP A 378 -17.79 -1.30 -9.63
CA ASP A 378 -17.31 -1.22 -8.25
C ASP A 378 -17.29 0.25 -7.85
N ASP A 379 -18.03 0.60 -6.80
CA ASP A 379 -18.00 1.91 -6.14
C ASP A 379 -17.53 1.73 -4.69
N PHE A 380 -16.44 2.39 -4.31
CA PHE A 380 -15.83 2.26 -2.98
C PHE A 380 -15.08 3.52 -2.54
N ALA A 381 -14.51 3.48 -1.33
CA ALA A 381 -13.83 4.61 -0.69
C ALA A 381 -14.64 5.93 -0.67
N PRO A 382 -15.91 5.92 -0.19
CA PRO A 382 -16.74 7.11 -0.16
C PRO A 382 -16.24 8.13 0.87
N ARG A 383 -16.46 9.42 0.56
CA ARG A 383 -16.24 10.57 1.45
C ARG A 383 -17.37 11.58 1.34
N HIS A 384 -17.74 12.16 2.47
CA HIS A 384 -18.60 13.34 2.49
C HIS A 384 -17.83 14.58 2.05
N LEU A 385 -18.44 15.40 1.18
CA LEU A 385 -17.90 16.69 0.77
C LEU A 385 -18.51 17.85 1.60
N PRO A 386 -17.78 18.95 1.82
CA PRO A 386 -18.31 20.13 2.53
C PRO A 386 -19.52 20.79 1.84
N ASN A 387 -19.73 20.55 0.55
CA ASN A 387 -20.86 21.05 -0.21
C ASN A 387 -22.12 20.16 -0.11
N GLY A 388 -22.09 19.09 0.71
CA GLY A 388 -23.19 18.16 0.90
C GLY A 388 -23.22 16.97 -0.05
N LYS A 389 -22.38 16.96 -1.10
CA LYS A 389 -22.23 15.84 -2.03
C LYS A 389 -21.35 14.72 -1.45
N ILE A 390 -21.19 13.64 -2.20
CA ILE A 390 -20.22 12.58 -1.92
C ILE A 390 -19.22 12.45 -3.07
N VAL A 391 -17.99 12.06 -2.74
CA VAL A 391 -16.97 11.61 -3.70
C VAL A 391 -16.57 10.17 -3.37
N PHE A 392 -16.27 9.38 -4.39
CA PHE A 392 -15.87 7.99 -4.27
C PHE A 392 -15.02 7.57 -5.48
N VAL A 393 -14.45 6.37 -5.41
CA VAL A 393 -13.69 5.75 -6.49
C VAL A 393 -14.59 4.75 -7.21
N SER A 394 -14.58 4.76 -8.55
CA SER A 394 -15.48 3.93 -9.35
C SER A 394 -14.88 3.37 -10.63
N THR A 395 -15.20 2.13 -10.99
CA THR A 395 -14.83 1.55 -12.30
C THR A 395 -15.70 2.01 -13.48
N ARG A 396 -16.70 2.88 -13.24
CA ARG A 396 -17.66 3.33 -14.27
C ARG A 396 -17.05 4.09 -15.44
N ARG A 397 -15.87 4.68 -15.26
CA ARG A 397 -15.11 5.31 -16.36
C ARG A 397 -14.76 4.28 -17.44
N GLY A 398 -14.64 3.01 -17.05
CA GLY A 398 -14.32 1.87 -17.90
C GLY A 398 -12.83 1.64 -18.07
N GLY A 399 -12.46 0.87 -19.10
CA GLY A 399 -11.09 0.59 -19.48
C GLY A 399 -10.33 -0.31 -18.48
N PHE A 400 -9.10 -0.63 -18.86
CA PHE A 400 -8.29 -1.61 -18.17
C PHE A 400 -6.86 -1.12 -17.98
N HIS A 401 -6.25 -1.57 -16.90
CA HIS A 401 -4.86 -1.29 -16.60
C HIS A 401 -3.91 -2.01 -17.58
N ARG A 402 -2.69 -1.47 -17.73
CA ARG A 402 -1.71 -1.86 -18.75
C ARG A 402 -0.62 -2.85 -18.32
N CYS A 403 -0.53 -3.22 -17.05
CA CYS A 403 0.46 -4.18 -16.55
C CYS A 403 -0.21 -5.47 -16.05
N GLY A 404 0.53 -6.57 -16.14
CA GLY A 404 0.10 -7.90 -15.71
C GLY A 404 -1.04 -8.50 -16.53
N ARG A 405 -1.51 -9.65 -16.07
CA ARG A 405 -2.70 -10.31 -16.62
C ARG A 405 -3.93 -9.57 -16.06
N GLY A 406 -4.94 -9.27 -16.87
CA GLY A 406 -6.26 -8.81 -16.40
C GLY A 406 -7.29 -9.94 -16.16
N PRO A 407 -8.57 -9.60 -15.92
CA PRO A 407 -9.12 -8.25 -15.99
C PRO A 407 -8.78 -7.40 -14.75
N CYS A 408 -8.30 -6.18 -15.00
CA CYS A 408 -8.03 -5.16 -13.98
C CYS A 408 -8.71 -3.86 -14.43
N ALA A 409 -10.00 -3.71 -14.12
CA ALA A 409 -10.78 -2.53 -14.52
C ALA A 409 -10.22 -1.28 -13.83
N VAL A 410 -10.10 -0.18 -14.58
CA VAL A 410 -9.60 1.08 -14.03
C VAL A 410 -10.68 1.74 -13.20
N TYR A 411 -10.33 2.22 -12.02
CA TYR A 411 -11.20 3.04 -11.19
C TYR A 411 -10.61 4.43 -10.94
N THR A 412 -11.46 5.45 -11.02
CA THR A 412 -11.12 6.87 -10.88
C THR A 412 -12.16 7.60 -10.05
N LEU A 413 -11.87 8.86 -9.70
CA LEU A 413 -12.76 9.68 -8.88
C LEU A 413 -14.11 9.99 -9.57
N THR A 414 -15.18 9.83 -8.80
CA THR A 414 -16.58 10.11 -9.18
C THR A 414 -17.25 10.90 -8.05
N GLU A 415 -18.05 11.90 -8.42
CA GLU A 415 -18.93 12.61 -7.49
C GLU A 415 -20.38 12.25 -7.73
N ALA A 416 -21.19 12.28 -6.68
CA ALA A 416 -22.65 12.14 -6.76
C ALA A 416 -23.33 13.08 -5.76
N ASP A 417 -24.63 13.27 -5.91
CA ASP A 417 -25.44 13.92 -4.89
C ASP A 417 -25.43 13.10 -3.58
N ALA A 418 -25.84 13.73 -2.47
CA ALA A 418 -25.81 13.10 -1.14
C ALA A 418 -26.56 11.76 -1.07
N ASP A 419 -27.56 11.60 -1.94
CA ASP A 419 -28.40 10.41 -2.03
C ASP A 419 -27.84 9.34 -2.98
N GLY A 420 -26.70 9.59 -3.64
CA GLY A 420 -26.11 8.72 -4.65
C GLY A 420 -26.57 9.00 -6.08
N ALA A 421 -27.53 9.92 -6.27
CA ALA A 421 -28.02 10.26 -7.60
C ALA A 421 -26.97 11.04 -8.42
N HIS A 422 -27.15 11.00 -9.75
CA HIS A 422 -26.34 11.72 -10.72
C HIS A 422 -24.81 11.50 -10.58
N PRO A 423 -24.33 10.25 -10.53
CA PRO A 423 -22.90 9.98 -10.47
C PRO A 423 -22.21 10.51 -11.73
N ARG A 424 -21.19 11.35 -11.53
CA ARG A 424 -20.39 11.99 -12.58
C ARG A 424 -18.92 11.70 -12.33
N THR A 425 -18.28 11.03 -13.27
CA THR A 425 -16.82 10.85 -13.27
C THR A 425 -16.16 12.23 -13.35
N ILE A 426 -15.29 12.53 -12.38
CA ILE A 426 -14.57 13.81 -12.31
C ILE A 426 -13.09 13.65 -12.67
N SER A 427 -12.58 12.43 -12.75
CA SER A 427 -11.22 12.12 -13.19
C SER A 427 -11.21 11.24 -14.43
N PHE A 428 -10.49 11.70 -15.43
CA PHE A 428 -10.31 11.03 -16.72
C PHE A 428 -8.95 10.31 -16.79
N HIS A 429 -8.30 10.03 -15.66
CA HIS A 429 -7.02 9.32 -15.67
C HIS A 429 -7.16 7.93 -16.31
N GLU A 430 -6.12 7.48 -17.01
CA GLU A 430 -6.19 6.24 -17.78
C GLU A 430 -5.85 4.98 -16.94
N THR A 431 -5.13 5.13 -15.83
CA THR A 431 -4.90 4.11 -14.78
C THR A 431 -5.66 4.46 -13.49
N HIS A 432 -5.33 3.79 -12.39
CA HIS A 432 -6.01 3.82 -11.11
C HIS A 432 -5.71 5.03 -10.20
N GLU A 433 -6.71 5.38 -9.40
CA GLU A 433 -6.64 6.36 -8.30
C GLU A 433 -7.27 5.76 -7.02
N TRP A 434 -6.81 6.13 -5.82
CA TRP A 434 -7.23 5.52 -4.55
C TRP A 434 -7.51 6.49 -3.42
N ASP A 435 -8.34 6.01 -2.48
CA ASP A 435 -8.47 6.49 -1.10
C ASP A 435 -8.55 8.02 -0.97
N PRO A 436 -9.53 8.68 -1.63
CA PRO A 436 -9.68 10.12 -1.52
C PRO A 436 -9.93 10.53 -0.07
N ALA A 437 -9.46 11.72 0.30
CA ALA A 437 -9.77 12.39 1.57
C ALA A 437 -9.89 13.90 1.34
N VAL A 438 -10.60 14.60 2.23
CA VAL A 438 -10.79 16.06 2.12
C VAL A 438 -9.73 16.76 2.97
N LEU A 439 -8.95 17.65 2.35
CA LEU A 439 -8.01 18.54 3.02
C LEU A 439 -8.73 19.73 3.67
N HIS A 440 -8.09 20.39 4.63
CA HIS A 440 -8.68 21.53 5.35
C HIS A 440 -9.01 22.72 4.44
N ASP A 441 -8.25 22.88 3.35
CA ASP A 441 -8.49 23.89 2.31
C ASP A 441 -9.62 23.53 1.33
N GLY A 442 -10.29 22.40 1.54
CA GLY A 442 -11.42 21.93 0.74
C GLY A 442 -11.04 21.15 -0.53
N ARG A 443 -9.75 21.04 -0.86
CA ARG A 443 -9.30 20.15 -1.94
C ARG A 443 -9.44 18.68 -1.51
N LEU A 444 -9.52 17.81 -2.50
CA LEU A 444 -9.40 16.37 -2.32
C LEU A 444 -7.94 15.96 -2.48
N ILE A 445 -7.43 15.11 -1.60
CA ILE A 445 -6.15 14.41 -1.74
C ILE A 445 -6.40 12.94 -2.01
N TYR A 446 -5.61 12.32 -2.88
CA TYR A 446 -5.76 10.92 -3.28
C TYR A 446 -4.44 10.38 -3.83
N THR A 447 -4.31 9.06 -3.91
CA THR A 447 -3.16 8.42 -4.58
C THR A 447 -3.48 8.24 -6.06
N ARG A 448 -2.51 8.52 -6.93
CA ARG A 448 -2.61 8.26 -8.38
C ARG A 448 -1.44 7.42 -8.85
N TRP A 449 -1.71 6.51 -9.78
CA TRP A 449 -0.69 5.74 -10.47
C TRP A 449 -0.24 6.43 -11.77
N ASP A 450 0.79 7.27 -11.69
CA ASP A 450 1.32 8.02 -12.84
C ASP A 450 2.24 7.13 -13.71
N TYR A 451 1.62 6.16 -14.41
CA TYR A 451 2.27 5.13 -15.21
C TYR A 451 2.35 5.48 -16.72
N VAL A 452 2.45 6.75 -17.08
CA VAL A 452 2.51 7.20 -18.49
C VAL A 452 3.96 7.23 -18.94
N ASP A 453 4.37 6.24 -19.74
CA ASP A 453 5.77 6.05 -20.15
C ASP A 453 6.73 6.06 -18.96
N ARG A 454 6.31 5.58 -17.78
CA ARG A 454 7.09 5.51 -16.53
C ARG A 454 7.17 4.09 -16.00
N HIS A 455 8.02 3.83 -15.00
CA HIS A 455 8.08 2.52 -14.32
C HIS A 455 6.72 2.17 -13.70
N ALA A 456 6.30 0.91 -13.77
CA ALA A 456 5.01 0.50 -13.18
C ALA A 456 5.00 0.59 -11.64
N VAL A 457 6.16 0.42 -10.99
CA VAL A 457 6.20 0.23 -9.53
C VAL A 457 6.23 1.53 -8.72
N TYR A 458 6.98 2.56 -9.11
CA TYR A 458 7.40 3.64 -8.18
C TYR A 458 6.54 4.92 -8.17
N TYR A 459 5.61 5.09 -9.11
CA TYR A 459 4.87 6.34 -9.29
C TYR A 459 3.42 6.23 -8.81
N GLN A 460 3.24 5.82 -7.55
CA GLN A 460 1.94 5.66 -6.87
C GLN A 460 1.87 6.59 -5.65
N GLN A 461 1.73 7.89 -5.91
CA GLN A 461 1.98 8.95 -4.92
C GLN A 461 0.81 9.93 -4.87
N LEU A 462 0.92 10.98 -4.06
CA LEU A 462 -0.22 11.83 -3.68
C LEU A 462 -0.46 12.97 -4.67
N TRP A 463 -1.72 13.16 -5.02
CA TRP A 463 -2.24 14.22 -5.87
C TRP A 463 -3.41 14.91 -5.19
N THR A 464 -3.68 16.14 -5.62
CA THR A 464 -4.85 16.90 -5.21
C THR A 464 -5.71 17.32 -6.41
N VAL A 465 -7.01 17.46 -6.16
CA VAL A 465 -7.99 17.98 -7.12
C VAL A 465 -9.05 18.79 -6.36
N ARG A 466 -9.69 19.76 -7.01
CA ARG A 466 -10.86 20.43 -6.43
C ARG A 466 -12.08 19.51 -6.49
N PRO A 467 -13.04 19.62 -5.55
CA PRO A 467 -14.37 19.09 -5.76
C PRO A 467 -14.90 19.58 -7.11
N GLY A 468 -15.38 18.67 -7.94
CA GLY A 468 -15.77 18.93 -9.31
C GLY A 468 -14.79 18.42 -10.36
N GLY A 469 -13.52 18.19 -10.01
CA GLY A 469 -12.51 17.56 -10.87
C GLY A 469 -11.50 18.51 -11.54
N SER A 470 -11.53 19.81 -11.23
CA SER A 470 -10.60 20.80 -11.77
C SER A 470 -9.33 20.95 -10.92
N ASP A 471 -8.30 21.59 -11.48
CA ASP A 471 -7.05 21.93 -10.81
C ASP A 471 -6.32 20.70 -10.22
N VAL A 472 -6.19 19.67 -11.07
CA VAL A 472 -5.42 18.47 -10.74
C VAL A 472 -3.94 18.82 -10.61
N ARG A 473 -3.34 18.54 -9.45
CA ARG A 473 -1.93 18.84 -9.14
C ARG A 473 -1.29 17.68 -8.38
N ALA A 474 -0.04 17.35 -8.66
CA ALA A 474 0.69 16.44 -7.78
C ALA A 474 1.05 17.16 -6.47
N PHE A 475 0.80 16.49 -5.35
CA PHE A 475 0.99 17.00 -3.99
C PHE A 475 2.35 16.59 -3.45
N TYR A 476 2.71 15.31 -3.61
CA TYR A 476 3.98 14.76 -3.14
C TYR A 476 4.37 13.53 -3.96
N GLY A 477 5.67 13.34 -4.17
CA GLY A 477 6.29 12.07 -4.50
C GLY A 477 6.44 11.77 -6.00
N ASN A 478 6.09 12.70 -6.90
CA ASN A 478 6.07 12.43 -8.33
C ASN A 478 7.43 12.02 -8.96
N ASN A 479 8.52 12.19 -8.22
CA ASN A 479 9.89 11.78 -8.53
C ASN A 479 10.56 11.01 -7.37
N THR A 480 9.78 10.41 -6.46
CA THR A 480 10.27 9.71 -5.26
C THR A 480 10.15 8.20 -5.39
N PHE A 481 11.21 7.46 -5.07
CA PHE A 481 11.25 5.99 -5.19
C PHE A 481 11.11 5.23 -3.88
N ASN A 482 11.42 5.86 -2.75
CA ASN A 482 11.30 5.25 -1.43
C ASN A 482 10.47 6.19 -0.51
N PRO A 483 9.29 5.78 -0.04
CA PRO A 483 8.63 4.47 -0.25
C PRO A 483 8.14 4.26 -1.69
N VAL A 484 7.87 3.00 -2.04
CA VAL A 484 7.34 2.61 -3.37
C VAL A 484 6.02 3.33 -3.71
N GLY A 485 5.15 3.49 -2.72
CA GLY A 485 3.93 4.28 -2.86
C GLY A 485 3.34 4.69 -1.51
N ILE A 486 2.38 5.62 -1.58
CA ILE A 486 1.72 6.20 -0.41
C ILE A 486 0.20 6.15 -0.64
N TRP A 487 -0.53 5.62 0.34
CA TRP A 487 -1.98 5.43 0.31
C TRP A 487 -2.66 5.92 1.59
N GLU A 488 -3.99 5.93 1.59
CA GLU A 488 -4.82 6.21 2.77
C GLU A 488 -4.48 7.56 3.45
N ALA A 489 -4.17 8.59 2.64
CA ALA A 489 -3.85 9.93 3.11
C ALA A 489 -5.02 10.56 3.88
N GLN A 490 -4.73 11.26 4.97
CA GLN A 490 -5.68 12.00 5.80
C GLN A 490 -5.08 13.34 6.24
N ALA A 491 -5.88 14.40 6.20
CA ALA A 491 -5.48 15.69 6.76
C ALA A 491 -5.34 15.60 8.28
N VAL A 492 -4.27 16.18 8.84
CA VAL A 492 -4.04 16.18 10.28
C VAL A 492 -4.79 17.33 10.94
N PRO A 493 -5.63 17.12 11.96
CA PRO A 493 -6.35 18.21 12.62
C PRO A 493 -5.41 19.30 13.15
N GLY A 494 -5.72 20.57 12.86
CA GLY A 494 -4.93 21.72 13.33
C GLY A 494 -3.55 21.87 12.68
N SER A 495 -3.32 21.21 11.55
CA SER A 495 -2.04 21.21 10.82
C SER A 495 -2.29 21.18 9.30
N ASP A 496 -1.35 21.73 8.53
CA ASP A 496 -1.33 21.63 7.06
C ASP A 496 -0.67 20.33 6.57
N ARG A 497 -0.26 19.46 7.50
CA ARG A 497 0.39 18.17 7.19
C ARG A 497 -0.62 17.07 6.91
N VAL A 498 -0.13 16.03 6.23
CA VAL A 498 -0.92 14.85 5.85
C VAL A 498 -0.31 13.61 6.50
N MET A 499 -1.14 12.77 7.10
CA MET A 499 -0.75 11.44 7.59
C MET A 499 -1.16 10.39 6.56
N ALA A 500 -0.31 9.40 6.29
CA ALA A 500 -0.57 8.38 5.26
C ALA A 500 0.11 7.04 5.55
N THR A 501 -0.27 6.01 4.80
CA THR A 501 0.34 4.68 4.81
C THR A 501 1.36 4.56 3.68
N ALA A 502 2.65 4.43 4.01
CA ALA A 502 3.71 4.06 3.08
C ALA A 502 3.68 2.53 2.84
N GLY A 503 3.20 2.12 1.67
CA GLY A 503 2.90 0.71 1.34
C GLY A 503 3.73 0.14 0.20
N ALA A 504 3.42 -1.11 -0.16
CA ALA A 504 4.03 -1.82 -1.28
C ALA A 504 3.15 -1.73 -2.54
N HIS A 505 3.77 -1.91 -3.71
CA HIS A 505 3.05 -2.04 -4.97
C HIS A 505 2.42 -3.42 -5.09
N HIS A 506 3.18 -4.49 -4.83
CA HIS A 506 2.74 -5.87 -5.05
C HIS A 506 2.00 -6.48 -3.83
N ALA A 507 1.39 -5.65 -2.98
CA ALA A 507 0.61 -6.09 -1.81
C ALA A 507 -0.61 -5.18 -1.59
N MET A 508 -1.50 -5.55 -0.66
CA MET A 508 -2.49 -4.61 -0.15
C MET A 508 -1.83 -3.35 0.43
N THR A 509 -2.60 -2.26 0.51
CA THR A 509 -2.17 -0.96 1.06
C THR A 509 -1.95 -1.05 2.57
N ALA A 510 -0.80 -1.58 2.97
CA ALA A 510 -0.36 -1.70 4.36
C ALA A 510 1.16 -1.52 4.43
N GLY A 511 1.65 -0.92 5.50
CA GLY A 511 3.07 -0.66 5.70
C GLY A 511 3.32 0.28 6.87
N SER A 512 4.20 1.26 6.71
CA SER A 512 4.54 2.22 7.79
C SER A 512 3.63 3.44 7.75
N ILE A 513 3.29 4.01 8.90
CA ILE A 513 2.60 5.30 8.97
C ILE A 513 3.62 6.44 8.92
N ILE A 514 3.36 7.40 8.05
CA ILE A 514 4.20 8.57 7.82
C ILE A 514 3.39 9.86 8.01
N LEU A 515 4.11 10.94 8.34
CA LEU A 515 3.65 12.32 8.32
C LEU A 515 4.40 13.06 7.22
N LEU A 516 3.66 13.70 6.32
CA LEU A 516 4.17 14.46 5.19
C LEU A 516 4.07 15.96 5.46
N ASP A 517 5.18 16.65 5.23
CA ASP A 517 5.29 18.11 5.31
C ASP A 517 5.86 18.66 3.99
N THR A 518 4.97 19.09 3.10
CA THR A 518 5.35 19.57 1.77
C THR A 518 6.05 20.93 1.77
N THR A 519 6.09 21.64 2.92
CA THR A 519 6.91 22.85 3.06
C THR A 519 8.41 22.54 3.05
N ARG A 520 8.79 21.27 3.26
CA ARG A 520 10.17 20.77 3.21
C ARG A 520 10.55 20.19 1.85
N GLY A 521 9.64 20.24 0.88
CA GLY A 521 9.81 19.69 -0.46
C GLY A 521 8.59 18.89 -0.92
N MET A 522 8.49 18.62 -2.23
CA MET A 522 7.40 17.81 -2.80
C MET A 522 7.88 16.46 -3.34
N ASP A 523 9.17 16.17 -3.22
CA ASP A 523 9.82 14.94 -3.65
C ASP A 523 10.96 14.62 -2.68
N GLY A 524 11.48 13.40 -2.75
CA GLY A 524 12.59 12.93 -1.92
C GLY A 524 12.15 12.56 -0.49
N PRO A 525 13.05 12.02 0.33
CA PRO A 525 12.74 11.63 1.70
C PRO A 525 12.56 12.81 2.67
N GLU A 526 13.00 14.02 2.31
CA GLU A 526 13.01 15.20 3.17
C GLU A 526 11.63 15.58 3.74
N PRO A 527 10.52 15.49 2.98
CA PRO A 527 9.17 15.78 3.48
C PRO A 527 8.59 14.69 4.38
N ILE A 528 9.21 13.50 4.43
CA ILE A 528 8.71 12.35 5.18
C ILE A 528 9.24 12.34 6.61
N THR A 529 8.33 12.27 7.58
CA THR A 529 8.61 11.80 8.94
C THR A 529 7.96 10.45 9.14
N ARG A 530 8.74 9.41 9.47
CA ARG A 530 8.20 8.07 9.76
C ARG A 530 7.73 8.01 11.21
N LEU A 531 6.41 7.87 11.43
CA LEU A 531 5.80 7.83 12.76
C LEU A 531 5.87 6.44 13.39
N THR A 532 5.93 5.39 12.57
CA THR A 532 6.08 3.99 13.01
C THR A 532 7.40 3.41 12.50
N PRO A 533 8.57 3.87 12.99
CA PRO A 533 9.88 3.41 12.51
C PRO A 533 10.19 1.97 12.87
N ASP A 534 9.36 1.33 13.70
CA ASP A 534 9.41 -0.09 13.97
C ASP A 534 9.03 -0.95 12.76
N ALA A 535 8.27 -0.41 11.80
CA ALA A 535 8.03 -1.00 10.49
C ALA A 535 8.98 -0.41 9.42
N LEU A 536 9.51 -1.27 8.56
CA LEU A 536 10.25 -0.86 7.36
C LEU A 536 9.27 -0.52 6.23
N PHE A 537 9.70 0.26 5.25
CA PHE A 537 8.88 0.47 4.05
C PHE A 537 8.81 -0.84 3.23
N PRO A 538 7.63 -1.46 3.09
CA PRO A 538 7.53 -2.75 2.42
C PRO A 538 7.87 -2.61 0.92
N GLU A 539 8.42 -3.68 0.36
CA GLU A 539 8.94 -3.82 -0.99
C GLU A 539 10.20 -3.00 -1.33
N SER A 540 10.35 -1.78 -0.81
CA SER A 540 11.54 -0.95 -1.02
C SER A 540 12.67 -1.24 -0.03
N GLU A 541 12.35 -1.26 1.26
CA GLU A 541 13.30 -1.48 2.35
C GLU A 541 13.32 -2.92 2.87
N ALA A 542 12.18 -3.60 2.78
CA ALA A 542 12.02 -5.00 3.19
C ALA A 542 11.20 -5.77 2.14
N PRO A 543 11.62 -6.96 1.70
CA PRO A 543 10.87 -7.74 0.73
C PRO A 543 9.46 -8.11 1.21
N VAL A 544 8.48 -8.09 0.32
CA VAL A 544 7.12 -8.59 0.55
C VAL A 544 7.06 -10.06 0.20
N VAL A 545 6.47 -10.89 1.07
CA VAL A 545 6.41 -12.34 0.88
C VAL A 545 5.56 -12.71 -0.33
N LEU A 546 6.13 -13.53 -1.23
CA LEU A 546 5.42 -14.20 -2.32
C LEU A 546 5.25 -15.68 -1.95
N GLN A 547 4.01 -16.15 -1.85
CA GLN A 547 3.72 -17.56 -1.56
C GLN A 547 3.45 -18.36 -2.85
N PRO A 548 3.90 -19.63 -2.93
CA PRO A 548 4.60 -20.39 -1.88
C PRO A 548 6.09 -20.08 -1.74
N ASN A 549 6.73 -19.46 -2.73
CA ASN A 549 8.17 -19.17 -2.72
C ASN A 549 8.49 -17.82 -3.37
N GLY A 550 9.49 -17.11 -2.83
CA GLY A 550 10.02 -15.87 -3.38
C GLY A 550 9.62 -14.62 -2.59
N ALA A 551 9.94 -13.45 -3.13
CA ALA A 551 9.53 -12.17 -2.58
C ALA A 551 9.51 -11.09 -3.65
N TRP A 552 8.65 -10.10 -3.48
CA TRP A 552 8.68 -8.85 -4.24
C TRP A 552 9.63 -7.86 -3.57
N HIS A 553 10.54 -7.27 -4.34
CA HIS A 553 11.54 -6.34 -3.83
C HIS A 553 11.93 -5.33 -4.92
N ALA A 554 11.65 -4.06 -4.65
CA ALA A 554 11.84 -2.91 -5.52
C ALA A 554 12.69 -1.84 -4.79
N PRO A 555 14.01 -2.08 -4.61
CA PRO A 555 14.86 -1.27 -3.73
C PRO A 555 15.33 0.07 -4.34
N ALA A 556 14.70 0.56 -5.42
CA ALA A 556 15.09 1.84 -6.00
C ALA A 556 14.91 2.97 -4.97
N GLY A 557 15.88 3.90 -4.91
CA GLY A 557 15.91 4.94 -3.88
C GLY A 557 16.51 4.51 -2.54
N VAL A 558 16.79 3.21 -2.33
CA VAL A 558 17.48 2.70 -1.13
C VAL A 558 18.97 2.51 -1.44
N SER A 559 19.79 3.51 -1.08
CA SER A 559 21.24 3.47 -1.32
C SER A 559 22.00 2.63 -0.28
N ARG A 560 21.42 2.46 0.91
CA ARG A 560 21.96 1.70 2.04
C ARG A 560 20.85 0.83 2.64
N PRO A 561 21.08 -0.47 2.92
CA PRO A 561 20.13 -1.27 3.66
C PRO A 561 19.75 -0.61 5.00
N PRO A 562 18.46 -0.47 5.32
CA PRO A 562 18.05 0.13 6.57
C PRO A 562 18.44 -0.76 7.75
N THR A 563 18.70 -0.15 8.90
CA THR A 563 18.83 -0.90 10.15
C THR A 563 17.50 -1.57 10.45
N VAL A 564 17.51 -2.88 10.71
CA VAL A 564 16.31 -3.65 11.07
C VAL A 564 15.94 -3.34 12.52
N PRO A 565 14.77 -2.72 12.79
CA PRO A 565 14.29 -2.52 14.16
C PRO A 565 14.02 -3.85 14.87
N ALA A 566 14.12 -3.87 16.19
CA ALA A 566 13.86 -5.09 16.97
C ALA A 566 12.45 -5.68 16.72
N GLU A 567 11.43 -4.84 16.58
CA GLU A 567 10.07 -5.26 16.22
C GLU A 567 10.03 -5.89 14.82
N ALA A 568 10.73 -5.34 13.83
CA ALA A 568 10.81 -5.94 12.49
C ALA A 568 11.64 -7.24 12.48
N ALA A 569 12.67 -7.36 13.32
CA ALA A 569 13.40 -8.61 13.50
C ALA A 569 12.52 -9.69 14.14
N ARG A 570 11.66 -9.29 15.09
CA ARG A 570 10.69 -10.14 15.76
C ARG A 570 9.55 -10.57 14.83
N TRP A 571 8.99 -9.60 14.10
CA TRP A 571 7.83 -9.74 13.24
C TRP A 571 8.16 -9.26 11.81
N PRO A 572 8.95 -10.00 11.02
CA PRO A 572 9.30 -9.57 9.67
C PRO A 572 8.06 -9.34 8.79
N GLY A 573 7.94 -8.15 8.23
CA GLY A 573 6.80 -7.77 7.38
C GLY A 573 5.54 -7.35 8.15
N HIS A 574 5.60 -7.18 9.48
CA HIS A 574 4.53 -6.57 10.25
C HIS A 574 4.19 -5.17 9.71
N CYS A 575 2.93 -4.76 9.82
CA CYS A 575 2.46 -3.58 9.11
C CYS A 575 1.26 -2.89 9.76
N TYR A 576 1.09 -1.63 9.38
CA TYR A 576 0.00 -0.74 9.75
C TYR A 576 -0.88 -0.43 8.54
N ARG A 577 -2.14 -0.06 8.81
CA ARG A 577 -3.11 0.33 7.80
C ARG A 577 -4.16 1.29 8.36
N SER A 578 -4.79 2.07 7.48
CA SER A 578 -5.95 2.93 7.75
C SER A 578 -5.74 3.90 8.93
N PRO A 579 -4.71 4.77 8.88
CA PRO A 579 -4.48 5.75 9.92
C PRO A 579 -5.63 6.76 9.98
N TRP A 580 -6.01 7.16 11.20
CA TRP A 580 -6.88 8.31 11.45
C TRP A 580 -6.17 9.28 12.40
N PRO A 581 -5.71 10.44 11.90
CA PRO A 581 -4.96 11.38 12.72
C PRO A 581 -5.84 12.05 13.78
N LEU A 582 -5.33 12.10 15.01
CA LEU A 582 -5.88 12.93 16.10
C LEU A 582 -5.04 14.19 16.32
N SER A 583 -3.75 14.10 15.98
CA SER A 583 -2.78 15.19 15.85
C SER A 583 -1.61 14.69 15.00
N GLU A 584 -0.54 15.48 14.86
CA GLU A 584 0.68 15.05 14.16
C GLU A 584 1.40 13.88 14.84
N LYS A 585 1.16 13.66 16.13
CA LYS A 585 1.85 12.65 16.94
C LYS A 585 0.97 11.50 17.41
N PHE A 586 -0.36 11.65 17.39
CA PHE A 586 -1.32 10.68 17.93
C PHE A 586 -2.36 10.32 16.89
N PHE A 587 -2.65 9.01 16.74
CA PHE A 587 -3.53 8.53 15.69
C PHE A 587 -4.15 7.16 16.03
N LEU A 588 -5.36 6.90 15.50
CA LEU A 588 -5.92 5.55 15.46
C LEU A 588 -5.34 4.82 14.26
N VAL A 589 -5.11 3.52 14.39
CA VAL A 589 -4.54 2.72 13.29
C VAL A 589 -4.93 1.26 13.42
N ALA A 590 -4.96 0.55 12.29
CA ALA A 590 -5.02 -0.89 12.26
C ALA A 590 -3.60 -1.49 12.22
N TYR A 591 -3.31 -2.50 13.02
CA TYR A 591 -1.96 -3.09 13.12
C TYR A 591 -1.98 -4.62 13.14
N SER A 592 -0.96 -5.21 12.51
CA SER A 592 -0.74 -6.65 12.48
C SER A 592 0.71 -7.03 12.79
N PHE A 593 0.88 -8.10 13.56
CA PHE A 593 2.15 -8.81 13.75
C PHE A 593 2.47 -9.79 12.61
N ASP A 594 1.47 -10.14 11.79
CA ASP A 594 1.66 -11.07 10.68
C ASP A 594 2.44 -10.42 9.54
N ALA A 595 3.23 -11.23 8.83
CA ALA A 595 3.92 -10.77 7.64
C ALA A 595 2.92 -10.38 6.54
N LEU A 596 3.11 -9.19 5.96
CA LEU A 596 2.40 -8.77 4.75
C LEU A 596 2.70 -9.72 3.58
N ILE A 597 1.65 -10.35 3.07
CA ILE A 597 1.71 -11.22 1.90
C ILE A 597 1.34 -10.43 0.65
N GLY A 598 2.14 -10.58 -0.41
CA GLY A 598 1.90 -9.98 -1.71
C GLY A 598 1.13 -10.88 -2.67
N GLU A 599 0.92 -10.38 -3.88
CA GLU A 599 0.28 -11.13 -4.96
C GLU A 599 1.07 -12.40 -5.29
N PRO A 600 0.42 -13.47 -5.78
CA PRO A 600 -1.01 -13.59 -6.12
C PRO A 600 -1.88 -14.11 -4.98
N THR A 601 -1.34 -14.18 -3.76
CA THR A 601 -2.01 -14.83 -2.61
C THR A 601 -2.73 -13.85 -1.69
N TRP A 602 -3.61 -14.34 -0.83
CA TRP A 602 -4.37 -13.52 0.12
C TRP A 602 -3.71 -13.45 1.50
N ASN A 603 -4.07 -12.42 2.27
CA ASN A 603 -3.67 -12.28 3.66
C ASN A 603 -4.67 -12.95 4.62
N ARG A 604 -4.24 -13.18 5.86
CA ARG A 604 -5.07 -13.77 6.92
C ARG A 604 -6.32 -12.94 7.17
N ALA A 605 -7.44 -13.63 7.44
CA ALA A 605 -8.72 -12.97 7.65
C ALA A 605 -8.70 -12.06 8.89
N ASN A 606 -8.04 -12.49 9.97
CA ASN A 606 -7.96 -11.82 11.28
C ASN A 606 -6.66 -11.02 11.50
N MET A 607 -6.01 -10.61 10.42
CA MET A 607 -4.68 -9.98 10.45
C MET A 607 -4.63 -8.72 11.33
N PHE A 608 -5.60 -7.80 11.19
CA PHE A 608 -5.54 -6.48 11.80
C PHE A 608 -6.44 -6.29 13.04
N GLY A 609 -5.88 -5.68 14.09
CA GLY A 609 -6.62 -5.12 15.23
C GLY A 609 -6.54 -3.58 15.24
N LEU A 610 -7.42 -2.93 16.01
CA LEU A 610 -7.47 -1.47 16.17
C LEU A 610 -6.65 -1.02 17.38
N TYR A 611 -5.83 0.02 17.17
CA TYR A 611 -4.91 0.57 18.17
C TYR A 611 -5.02 2.08 18.24
N LEU A 612 -4.72 2.63 19.41
CA LEU A 612 -4.29 4.02 19.56
C LEU A 612 -2.77 4.02 19.62
N ALA A 613 -2.14 4.72 18.68
CA ALA A 613 -0.69 4.76 18.52
C ALA A 613 -0.14 6.19 18.58
N ASP A 614 1.15 6.31 18.85
CA ASP A 614 1.86 7.57 18.86
C ASP A 614 3.24 7.52 18.19
N ALA A 615 3.82 8.70 17.95
CA ALA A 615 5.14 8.90 17.36
C ALA A 615 6.31 8.45 18.26
N PHE A 616 6.04 8.13 19.54
CA PHE A 616 7.04 7.66 20.50
C PHE A 616 7.20 6.14 20.48
N GLY A 617 6.33 5.44 19.72
CA GLY A 617 6.33 3.99 19.57
C GLY A 617 5.40 3.28 20.56
N ASN A 618 4.53 4.00 21.26
CA ASN A 618 3.50 3.35 22.08
C ASN A 618 2.32 2.93 21.19
N LYS A 619 1.75 1.75 21.48
CA LYS A 619 0.54 1.23 20.85
C LYS A 619 -0.32 0.54 21.88
N GLU A 620 -1.54 1.05 22.06
CA GLU A 620 -2.52 0.49 22.97
C GLU A 620 -3.65 -0.18 22.19
N LEU A 621 -3.82 -1.48 22.42
CA LEU A 621 -4.92 -2.24 21.82
C LEU A 621 -6.27 -1.68 22.28
N LEU A 622 -7.13 -1.37 21.31
CA LEU A 622 -8.51 -0.95 21.53
C LEU A 622 -9.48 -2.11 21.29
N PHE A 623 -9.27 -2.84 20.20
CA PHE A 623 -10.14 -3.95 19.80
C PHE A 623 -9.42 -4.89 18.83
N ARG A 624 -9.58 -6.21 19.00
CA ARG A 624 -9.15 -7.20 18.01
C ARG A 624 -10.20 -8.29 17.92
N ASP A 625 -10.66 -8.57 16.72
CA ASP A 625 -11.51 -9.72 16.45
C ASP A 625 -10.61 -10.92 16.11
N LEU A 626 -10.94 -12.09 16.67
CA LEU A 626 -10.11 -13.28 16.51
C LEU A 626 -10.31 -13.96 15.14
N ASN A 627 -11.35 -13.58 14.41
CA ASN A 627 -11.75 -14.18 13.13
C ASN A 627 -11.59 -13.23 11.93
N LEU A 628 -11.70 -11.92 12.14
CA LEU A 628 -11.73 -10.92 11.06
C LEU A 628 -10.88 -9.69 11.36
N SER A 629 -10.36 -9.06 10.32
CA SER A 629 -9.54 -7.85 10.42
C SER A 629 -10.45 -6.68 10.72
N SER A 630 -10.04 -5.82 11.65
CA SER A 630 -10.76 -4.58 11.99
C SER A 630 -10.00 -3.39 11.40
N LEU A 631 -10.68 -2.59 10.57
CA LEU A 631 -10.09 -1.58 9.69
C LEU A 631 -10.93 -0.30 9.64
N TRP A 632 -10.32 0.81 9.18
CA TRP A 632 -10.98 2.11 8.93
C TRP A 632 -11.80 2.62 10.13
N ALA A 633 -11.15 2.69 11.29
CA ALA A 633 -11.77 3.24 12.49
C ALA A 633 -11.94 4.75 12.38
N VAL A 634 -13.15 5.26 12.61
CA VAL A 634 -13.50 6.67 12.58
C VAL A 634 -14.21 7.09 13.87
N PRO A 635 -13.86 8.22 14.49
CA PRO A 635 -14.61 8.77 15.62
C PRO A 635 -16.03 9.17 15.25
N LEU A 636 -17.01 8.77 16.06
CA LEU A 636 -18.43 9.09 15.88
C LEU A 636 -18.81 10.33 16.69
N ARG A 637 -18.22 11.47 16.29
CA ARG A 637 -18.48 12.77 16.91
C ARG A 637 -18.41 13.87 15.87
N ALA A 638 -19.01 15.01 16.20
CA ALA A 638 -18.91 16.20 15.37
C ALA A 638 -17.44 16.64 15.20
N ARG A 639 -17.11 17.04 13.98
CA ARG A 639 -15.83 17.60 13.54
C ARG A 639 -16.09 18.83 12.68
N THR A 640 -15.14 19.76 12.69
CA THR A 640 -15.23 20.98 11.87
C THR A 640 -15.16 20.60 10.39
N PRO A 641 -16.16 20.96 9.57
CA PRO A 641 -16.08 20.72 8.12
C PRO A 641 -14.97 21.60 7.51
N PRO A 642 -14.23 21.08 6.51
CA PRO A 642 -13.28 21.87 5.73
C PRO A 642 -13.93 23.03 4.97
N VAL A 643 -13.08 23.91 4.42
CA VAL A 643 -13.52 25.00 3.55
C VAL A 643 -14.32 24.45 2.36
N ARG A 644 -15.44 25.09 2.05
CA ARG A 644 -16.21 24.80 0.83
C ARG A 644 -15.64 25.62 -0.32
N LEU A 645 -15.00 24.95 -1.27
CA LEU A 645 -14.56 25.59 -2.51
C LEU A 645 -15.76 25.88 -3.43
N ALA A 646 -15.71 27.02 -4.11
CA ALA A 646 -16.65 27.33 -5.19
C ALA A 646 -16.39 26.40 -6.38
N ALA A 647 -17.45 26.03 -7.10
CA ALA A 647 -17.31 25.34 -8.37
C ALA A 647 -16.81 26.34 -9.42
N ASP A 648 -15.91 25.90 -10.30
CA ASP A 648 -15.55 26.67 -11.49
C ASP A 648 -16.76 26.72 -12.42
N ALA A 649 -17.27 27.91 -12.68
CA ALA A 649 -18.50 28.13 -13.45
C ALA A 649 -18.19 28.98 -14.68
N GLU A 650 -18.00 28.34 -15.83
CA GLU A 650 -18.09 28.99 -17.14
C GLU A 650 -18.76 28.04 -18.14
N GLU A 651 -20.04 28.31 -18.47
CA GLU A 651 -20.84 27.52 -19.42
C GLU A 651 -20.45 27.75 -20.90
N GLU A 652 -19.61 28.76 -21.19
CA GLU A 652 -19.36 29.23 -22.57
C GLU A 652 -18.47 28.28 -23.40
N LEU A 653 -17.64 27.46 -22.76
CA LEU A 653 -16.71 26.52 -23.42
C LEU A 653 -17.16 25.06 -23.25
N LYS A 654 -18.40 24.74 -23.63
CA LYS A 654 -18.90 23.35 -23.56
C LYS A 654 -17.99 22.40 -24.34
N GLY A 655 -17.35 21.46 -23.62
CA GLY A 655 -16.48 20.43 -24.20
C GLY A 655 -15.00 20.82 -24.37
N GLU A 656 -14.63 22.06 -24.04
CA GLU A 656 -13.24 22.54 -24.08
C GLU A 656 -12.88 23.25 -22.77
N GLY A 657 -11.59 23.49 -22.57
CA GLY A 657 -11.08 24.46 -21.60
C GLY A 657 -9.86 25.16 -22.15
N THR A 658 -9.14 25.89 -21.30
CA THR A 658 -7.94 26.62 -21.71
C THR A 658 -6.72 26.30 -20.86
N PHE A 659 -5.56 26.29 -21.50
CA PHE A 659 -4.26 26.21 -20.84
C PHE A 659 -3.48 27.49 -21.05
N PHE A 660 -2.84 27.97 -19.99
CA PHE A 660 -1.84 29.04 -20.02
C PHE A 660 -0.51 28.55 -19.44
N MET A 661 0.57 28.70 -20.19
CA MET A 661 1.94 28.46 -19.71
C MET A 661 2.71 29.77 -19.78
N GLU A 662 3.27 30.21 -18.65
CA GLU A 662 3.98 31.48 -18.57
C GLU A 662 5.28 31.47 -19.38
N ASN A 663 6.13 30.45 -19.21
CA ASN A 663 7.38 30.32 -19.96
C ASN A 663 7.85 28.86 -20.03
N VAL A 664 7.82 28.28 -21.23
CA VAL A 664 8.31 26.91 -21.50
C VAL A 664 9.77 26.68 -21.06
N ASN A 665 10.59 27.73 -21.04
CA ASN A 665 12.00 27.64 -20.68
C ASN A 665 12.23 27.61 -19.15
N ALA A 666 11.20 27.94 -18.36
CA ALA A 666 11.21 27.69 -16.92
C ALA A 666 10.99 26.19 -16.68
N SER A 667 12.01 25.39 -17.01
CA SER A 667 11.90 23.94 -17.10
C SER A 667 12.85 23.23 -16.16
N TRP A 668 12.38 22.13 -15.57
CA TRP A 668 13.24 21.17 -14.89
C TRP A 668 13.03 19.76 -15.47
N PRO A 669 14.06 19.17 -16.11
CA PRO A 669 15.41 19.68 -16.29
C PRO A 669 15.46 20.87 -17.27
N ALA A 670 16.55 21.64 -17.21
CA ALA A 670 16.76 22.77 -18.11
C ALA A 670 16.76 22.31 -19.58
N LEU A 671 16.04 23.02 -20.44
CA LEU A 671 15.99 22.74 -21.87
C LEU A 671 17.28 23.22 -22.58
N PRO A 672 17.66 22.62 -23.72
CA PRO A 672 18.69 23.16 -24.60
C PRO A 672 18.36 24.60 -25.05
N ARG A 673 19.37 25.35 -25.48
CA ARG A 673 19.25 26.78 -25.85
C ARG A 673 18.40 27.06 -27.09
N GLU A 674 18.01 26.03 -27.82
CA GLU A 674 17.22 26.19 -29.05
C GLU A 674 15.79 26.65 -28.71
N PRO A 675 15.22 27.54 -29.54
CA PRO A 675 13.89 28.07 -29.25
C PRO A 675 12.83 26.98 -29.41
N ILE A 676 11.97 26.86 -28.40
CA ILE A 676 10.73 26.12 -28.51
C ILE A 676 9.72 26.97 -29.25
N THR A 677 9.16 26.45 -30.34
CA THR A 677 8.28 27.21 -31.25
C THR A 677 6.82 26.80 -31.14
N ARG A 678 6.56 25.56 -30.71
CA ARG A 678 5.23 24.96 -30.62
C ARG A 678 5.15 23.99 -29.44
N LEU A 679 3.94 23.79 -28.93
CA LEU A 679 3.60 22.61 -28.13
C LEU A 679 2.80 21.63 -28.98
N ARG A 680 3.16 20.35 -28.94
CA ARG A 680 2.31 19.25 -29.44
C ARG A 680 1.37 18.80 -28.33
N ILE A 681 0.10 18.64 -28.66
CA ILE A 681 -0.92 18.13 -27.75
C ILE A 681 -1.19 16.66 -28.12
N VAL A 682 -0.99 15.78 -27.14
CA VAL A 682 -1.13 14.33 -27.29
C VAL A 682 -2.24 13.85 -26.37
N GLN A 683 -3.26 13.16 -26.91
CA GLN A 683 -4.18 12.39 -26.09
C GLN A 683 -3.53 11.06 -25.73
N VAL A 684 -3.54 10.71 -24.45
CA VAL A 684 -3.19 9.38 -23.95
C VAL A 684 -4.46 8.54 -23.91
N LEU A 685 -4.47 7.36 -24.53
CA LEU A 685 -5.68 6.57 -24.68
C LEU A 685 -5.87 5.58 -23.53
N PRO A 686 -7.07 5.53 -22.93
CA PRO A 686 -7.45 4.41 -22.09
C PRO A 686 -7.39 3.09 -22.85
N LYS A 687 -6.91 2.04 -22.19
CA LYS A 687 -6.89 0.71 -22.77
C LYS A 687 -8.27 0.06 -22.68
N SER A 688 -8.74 -0.47 -23.81
CA SER A 688 -10.09 -1.07 -23.94
C SER A 688 -10.14 -2.59 -23.79
N THR A 689 -8.98 -3.27 -23.69
CA THR A 689 -8.90 -4.74 -23.56
C THR A 689 -8.22 -5.15 -22.24
N PRO A 690 -8.57 -6.30 -21.65
CA PRO A 690 -8.23 -6.61 -20.26
C PRO A 690 -6.77 -6.96 -19.99
N HIS A 691 -6.04 -7.55 -20.94
CA HIS A 691 -4.68 -8.07 -20.72
C HIS A 691 -3.63 -7.12 -21.28
N ALA A 692 -2.54 -6.92 -20.54
CA ALA A 692 -1.38 -6.17 -21.01
C ALA A 692 -0.88 -6.75 -22.35
N ASN A 693 -0.50 -5.88 -23.29
CA ASN A 693 0.03 -6.28 -24.60
C ASN A 693 -0.87 -7.20 -25.46
N GLU A 694 -2.15 -7.33 -25.12
CA GLU A 694 -3.13 -8.12 -25.87
C GLU A 694 -4.35 -7.25 -26.23
N PRO A 695 -4.36 -6.64 -27.43
CA PRO A 695 -3.25 -6.57 -28.37
C PRO A 695 -2.17 -5.55 -27.96
N THR A 696 -1.00 -5.63 -28.60
CA THR A 696 0.05 -4.61 -28.53
C THR A 696 -0.33 -3.42 -29.41
N VAL A 697 0.13 -2.21 -29.06
CA VAL A 697 -0.04 -1.00 -29.89
C VAL A 697 1.22 -0.65 -30.70
N GLY A 698 2.34 -1.30 -30.40
CA GLY A 698 3.63 -1.19 -31.08
C GLY A 698 4.65 -2.15 -30.45
N LEU A 699 5.92 -2.06 -30.84
CA LEU A 699 7.02 -2.77 -30.17
C LEU A 699 7.19 -2.43 -28.67
N PRO A 700 6.94 -1.21 -28.19
CA PRO A 700 7.13 -0.90 -26.78
C PRO A 700 6.11 -1.63 -25.90
N SER A 701 6.62 -2.48 -25.02
CA SER A 701 5.82 -3.26 -24.06
C SER A 701 5.12 -2.36 -23.05
N ALA A 702 3.84 -2.65 -22.78
CA ALA A 702 2.95 -1.95 -21.85
C ALA A 702 2.79 -0.45 -22.14
N SER A 703 3.06 -0.02 -23.38
CA SER A 703 2.92 1.36 -23.80
C SER A 703 1.47 1.85 -23.67
N PRO A 704 1.25 3.10 -23.23
CA PRO A 704 -0.03 3.76 -23.47
C PRO A 704 -0.28 3.89 -24.97
N GLY A 705 -1.56 3.87 -25.37
CA GLY A 705 -1.97 4.30 -26.70
C GLY A 705 -1.93 5.83 -26.78
N LYS A 706 -1.67 6.39 -27.97
CA LYS A 706 -1.57 7.84 -28.16
C LYS A 706 -2.21 8.32 -29.45
N GLN A 707 -2.69 9.56 -29.44
CA GLN A 707 -3.11 10.31 -30.63
C GLN A 707 -2.55 11.73 -30.56
N VAL A 708 -2.12 12.28 -31.68
CA VAL A 708 -1.59 13.64 -31.74
C VAL A 708 -2.67 14.55 -32.26
N LEU A 709 -3.30 15.32 -31.37
CA LEU A 709 -4.39 16.22 -31.73
C LEU A 709 -3.92 17.34 -32.65
N GLY A 710 -2.68 17.80 -32.43
CA GLY A 710 -2.06 18.83 -33.24
C GLY A 710 -1.06 19.65 -32.46
N THR A 711 -0.85 20.89 -32.90
CA THR A 711 0.11 21.83 -32.29
C THR A 711 -0.51 23.19 -32.02
N VAL A 712 0.06 23.90 -31.05
CA VAL A 712 -0.26 25.29 -30.70
C VAL A 712 1.03 26.12 -30.63
N PRO A 713 1.01 27.41 -30.96
CA PRO A 713 2.21 28.23 -30.99
C PRO A 713 2.73 28.54 -29.58
N VAL A 714 4.06 28.61 -29.46
CA VAL A 714 4.77 29.20 -28.33
C VAL A 714 5.35 30.53 -28.79
N GLU A 715 5.09 31.59 -28.03
CA GLU A 715 5.56 32.94 -28.33
C GLU A 715 7.07 33.07 -28.13
N ALA A 716 7.67 34.13 -28.67
CA ALA A 716 9.11 34.38 -28.56
C ALA A 716 9.60 34.55 -27.10
N ASP A 717 8.72 34.93 -26.18
CA ASP A 717 9.03 35.02 -24.75
C ASP A 717 8.88 33.68 -24.00
N GLY A 718 8.52 32.60 -24.71
CA GLY A 718 8.29 31.25 -24.18
C GLY A 718 6.87 30.98 -23.71
N SER A 719 5.97 31.96 -23.76
CA SER A 719 4.58 31.82 -23.29
C SER A 719 3.68 31.10 -24.29
N ALA A 720 2.66 30.40 -23.80
CA ALA A 720 1.63 29.77 -24.63
C ALA A 720 0.24 29.91 -24.00
N PHE A 721 -0.78 30.18 -24.81
CA PHE A 721 -2.17 30.28 -24.39
C PHE A 721 -3.09 29.68 -25.45
N PHE A 722 -3.83 28.63 -25.11
CA PHE A 722 -4.55 27.81 -26.10
C PHE A 722 -5.78 27.09 -25.53
N ARG A 723 -6.68 26.70 -26.43
CA ARG A 723 -7.83 25.84 -26.13
C ARG A 723 -7.47 24.37 -26.30
N ALA A 724 -8.05 23.52 -25.48
CA ALA A 724 -7.91 22.07 -25.61
C ALA A 724 -9.21 21.34 -25.22
N PRO A 725 -9.46 20.13 -25.75
CA PRO A 725 -10.63 19.35 -25.38
C PRO A 725 -10.67 19.03 -23.89
N ALA A 726 -11.86 19.12 -23.30
CA ALA A 726 -12.13 18.69 -21.95
C ALA A 726 -12.56 17.21 -21.92
N GLY A 727 -12.44 16.57 -20.75
CA GLY A 727 -12.91 15.21 -20.55
C GLY A 727 -12.02 14.10 -21.11
N ILE A 728 -10.81 14.42 -21.58
CA ILE A 728 -9.85 13.43 -22.08
C ILE A 728 -8.46 13.61 -21.44
N PRO A 729 -7.63 12.56 -21.35
CA PRO A 729 -6.28 12.65 -20.80
C PRO A 729 -5.30 13.23 -21.84
N LEU A 730 -4.66 14.34 -21.49
CA LEU A 730 -3.75 15.10 -22.35
C LEU A 730 -2.32 15.10 -21.79
N ALA A 731 -1.35 15.06 -22.70
CA ALA A 731 0.07 15.25 -22.44
C ALA A 731 0.66 16.22 -23.48
N PHE A 732 1.79 16.83 -23.16
CA PHE A 732 2.43 17.86 -23.99
C PHE A 732 3.86 17.50 -24.39
N GLN A 733 4.28 17.99 -25.55
CA GLN A 733 5.66 17.91 -26.02
C GLN A 733 6.13 19.29 -26.46
N ALA A 734 7.26 19.76 -25.94
CA ALA A 734 7.89 21.01 -26.35
C ALA A 734 8.68 20.79 -27.64
N LEU A 735 8.33 21.51 -28.72
CA LEU A 735 8.90 21.28 -30.06
C LEU A 735 9.89 22.36 -30.49
N ASP A 736 10.99 21.92 -31.10
CA ASP A 736 11.90 22.81 -31.83
C ASP A 736 11.29 23.31 -33.16
N ALA A 737 12.04 24.14 -33.89
CA ALA A 737 11.62 24.70 -35.18
C ALA A 737 11.41 23.63 -36.29
N ARG A 738 11.94 22.41 -36.12
CA ARG A 738 11.75 21.28 -37.04
C ARG A 738 10.57 20.38 -36.63
N GLY A 739 9.86 20.72 -35.56
CA GLY A 739 8.74 19.93 -35.04
C GLY A 739 9.19 18.67 -34.28
N GLN A 740 10.44 18.60 -33.83
CA GLN A 740 10.94 17.47 -33.03
C GLN A 740 10.79 17.78 -31.54
N ALA A 741 10.33 16.81 -30.75
CA ALA A 741 10.17 16.97 -29.31
C ALA A 741 11.53 17.09 -28.62
N VAL A 742 11.78 18.26 -28.01
CA VAL A 742 12.92 18.53 -27.14
C VAL A 742 12.69 17.92 -25.76
N GLN A 743 11.46 18.04 -25.26
CA GLN A 743 11.03 17.44 -24.00
C GLN A 743 9.62 16.86 -24.12
N ILE A 744 9.40 15.72 -23.46
CA ILE A 744 8.13 14.98 -23.49
C ILE A 744 7.60 14.87 -22.07
N MET A 745 6.36 15.31 -21.86
CA MET A 745 5.63 15.06 -20.60
C MET A 745 5.36 13.56 -20.46
N ARG A 746 5.91 12.94 -19.42
CA ARG A 746 5.68 11.53 -19.04
C ARG A 746 4.69 11.45 -17.89
N SER A 747 3.56 12.09 -18.06
CA SER A 747 2.43 12.15 -17.13
C SER A 747 1.21 12.60 -17.95
N LEU A 748 0.07 12.85 -17.32
CA LEU A 748 -1.10 13.40 -17.98
C LEU A 748 -1.80 14.46 -17.13
N THR A 749 -2.55 15.32 -17.79
CA THR A 749 -3.50 16.26 -17.20
C THR A 749 -4.84 16.13 -17.92
N CYS A 750 -5.89 16.70 -17.35
CA CYS A 750 -7.21 16.80 -18.00
C CYS A 750 -7.82 18.16 -17.69
N LEU A 751 -8.82 18.54 -18.47
CA LEU A 751 -9.66 19.71 -18.20
C LEU A 751 -11.10 19.24 -17.93
N GLN A 752 -11.76 19.87 -16.98
CA GLN A 752 -13.22 19.95 -16.95
C GLN A 752 -13.69 20.92 -18.04
N PRO A 753 -14.92 20.77 -18.56
CA PRO A 753 -15.51 21.77 -19.45
C PRO A 753 -15.51 23.16 -18.80
N GLY A 754 -15.01 24.17 -19.51
CA GLY A 754 -14.87 25.54 -19.01
C GLY A 754 -13.65 25.79 -18.12
N GLU A 755 -12.84 24.77 -17.79
CA GLU A 755 -11.69 24.93 -16.91
C GLU A 755 -10.59 25.80 -17.53
N ARG A 756 -9.94 26.62 -16.68
CA ARG A 756 -8.73 27.37 -17.02
C ARG A 756 -7.58 26.86 -16.17
N ALA A 757 -6.65 26.14 -16.80
CA ALA A 757 -5.47 25.61 -16.14
C ALA A 757 -4.24 26.45 -16.49
N SER A 758 -3.34 26.64 -15.51
CA SER A 758 -2.08 27.34 -15.74
C SER A 758 -0.87 26.70 -15.07
N CYS A 759 0.30 26.89 -15.68
CA CYS A 759 1.62 26.55 -15.12
C CYS A 759 2.64 27.66 -15.40
N LEU A 760 3.71 27.70 -14.61
CA LEU A 760 4.80 28.66 -14.81
C LEU A 760 5.71 28.19 -15.95
N GLY A 761 5.92 26.87 -16.07
CA GLY A 761 6.76 26.31 -17.11
C GLY A 761 6.59 24.81 -17.27
N CYS A 762 7.69 24.14 -17.65
CA CYS A 762 7.70 22.71 -17.95
C CYS A 762 8.35 21.94 -16.80
N HIS A 763 7.55 21.35 -15.92
CA HIS A 763 8.03 20.61 -14.74
C HIS A 763 8.82 21.49 -13.74
N GLU A 764 8.54 22.79 -13.68
CA GLU A 764 9.13 23.72 -12.73
C GLU A 764 8.99 23.28 -11.26
N PRO A 765 9.86 23.77 -10.35
CA PRO A 765 9.60 23.66 -8.92
C PRO A 765 8.27 24.32 -8.57
N ARG A 766 7.31 23.54 -8.04
CA ARG A 766 5.92 24.00 -7.85
C ARG A 766 5.71 24.88 -6.60
N ASP A 767 6.78 25.14 -5.86
CA ASP A 767 6.89 26.15 -4.82
C ASP A 767 7.31 27.53 -5.38
N SER A 768 7.51 27.63 -6.69
CA SER A 768 7.82 28.89 -7.37
C SER A 768 6.58 29.76 -7.52
N ALA A 769 6.76 31.08 -7.39
CA ALA A 769 5.73 32.07 -7.69
C ALA A 769 5.88 32.62 -9.13
N PRO A 770 4.78 33.10 -9.76
CA PRO A 770 4.84 33.79 -11.04
C PRO A 770 5.79 35.00 -11.03
N SER A 771 6.39 35.31 -12.17
CA SER A 771 7.31 36.45 -12.27
C SER A 771 6.54 37.77 -12.23
N ALA A 772 6.81 38.63 -11.24
CA ALA A 772 6.19 39.95 -11.17
C ALA A 772 6.64 40.85 -12.34
N GLY A 773 5.68 41.48 -13.04
CA GLY A 773 5.95 42.57 -13.99
C GLY A 773 6.18 42.18 -15.46
N ARG A 774 6.09 40.91 -15.84
CA ARG A 774 6.19 40.48 -17.25
C ARG A 774 4.83 40.03 -17.79
N SER A 775 4.20 40.85 -18.64
CA SER A 775 2.98 40.45 -19.36
C SER A 775 3.35 39.51 -20.51
N ALA A 776 3.04 38.22 -20.33
CA ALA A 776 3.23 37.16 -21.31
C ALA A 776 2.60 37.54 -22.66
N MET A 777 3.36 37.40 -23.74
CA MET A 777 2.91 37.72 -25.10
C MET A 777 1.64 36.95 -25.48
N ALA A 778 1.51 35.69 -25.04
CA ALA A 778 0.38 34.84 -25.38
C ALA A 778 -0.96 35.36 -24.83
N LEU A 779 -0.95 36.13 -23.74
CA LEU A 779 -2.15 36.74 -23.14
C LEU A 779 -2.62 38.01 -23.86
N ARG A 780 -1.86 38.52 -24.84
CA ARG A 780 -2.22 39.72 -25.62
C ARG A 780 -3.21 39.41 -26.75
N ARG A 781 -3.62 38.15 -26.89
CA ARG A 781 -4.51 37.63 -27.93
C ARG A 781 -5.43 36.55 -27.32
N PRO A 782 -6.55 36.21 -27.99
CA PRO A 782 -7.35 35.06 -27.58
C PRO A 782 -6.54 33.74 -27.59
N PRO A 783 -7.00 32.72 -26.85
CA PRO A 783 -6.32 31.42 -26.81
C PRO A 783 -6.31 30.80 -28.22
N SER A 784 -5.16 30.26 -28.63
CA SER A 784 -5.01 29.62 -29.93
C SER A 784 -5.88 28.36 -30.05
N PRO A 785 -6.56 28.15 -31.20
CA PRO A 785 -7.08 26.83 -31.54
C PRO A 785 -5.93 25.86 -31.88
N ILE A 786 -6.21 24.56 -31.82
CA ILE A 786 -5.27 23.51 -32.21
C ILE A 786 -5.13 23.52 -33.73
N THR A 787 -3.89 23.61 -34.23
CA THR A 787 -3.58 23.33 -35.64
C THR A 787 -3.42 21.81 -35.80
N PRO A 788 -4.26 21.12 -36.60
CA PRO A 788 -4.20 19.67 -36.72
C PRO A 788 -2.82 19.14 -37.08
N GLY A 789 -2.47 17.97 -36.53
CA GLY A 789 -1.24 17.26 -36.89
C GLY A 789 -1.28 16.70 -38.32
N PRO A 790 -0.16 16.12 -38.79
CA PRO A 790 -0.11 15.48 -40.11
C PRO A 790 -1.14 14.35 -40.21
N ASP A 791 -1.60 14.07 -41.44
CA ASP A 791 -2.54 12.97 -41.67
C ASP A 791 -2.00 11.63 -41.16
N GLY A 792 -2.88 10.83 -40.53
CA GLY A 792 -2.51 9.60 -39.83
C GLY A 792 -1.99 9.79 -38.41
N SER A 793 -1.97 11.00 -37.86
CA SER A 793 -1.57 11.26 -36.46
C SER A 793 -2.75 11.26 -35.47
N ASN A 794 -3.97 11.44 -35.95
CA ASN A 794 -5.22 11.37 -35.18
C ASN A 794 -6.38 10.80 -36.01
N PRO A 795 -6.83 9.55 -35.77
CA PRO A 795 -6.18 8.54 -34.93
C PRO A 795 -4.79 8.16 -35.46
N LEU A 796 -3.84 7.92 -34.55
CA LEU A 796 -2.48 7.52 -34.91
C LEU A 796 -2.50 6.21 -35.72
N SER A 797 -1.80 6.17 -36.85
CA SER A 797 -1.68 5.01 -37.74
C SER A 797 -0.37 5.10 -38.51
N TYR A 798 0.59 4.22 -38.21
CA TYR A 798 1.88 4.22 -38.91
C TYR A 798 1.75 4.09 -40.44
N PRO A 799 0.90 3.21 -41.00
CA PRO A 799 0.72 3.13 -42.46
C PRO A 799 0.16 4.39 -43.11
N LEU A 800 -0.58 5.24 -42.37
CA LEU A 800 -1.08 6.52 -42.89
C LEU A 800 -0.09 7.68 -42.63
N LEU A 801 0.63 7.61 -41.52
CA LEU A 801 1.51 8.67 -41.06
C LEU A 801 2.90 8.62 -41.70
N VAL A 802 3.51 7.44 -41.74
CA VAL A 802 4.93 7.27 -42.10
C VAL A 802 5.12 6.63 -43.46
N GLN A 803 4.37 5.57 -43.78
CA GLN A 803 4.55 4.83 -45.04
C GLN A 803 4.48 5.72 -46.30
N PRO A 804 3.61 6.75 -46.40
CA PRO A 804 3.59 7.62 -47.57
C PRO A 804 4.88 8.41 -47.80
N VAL A 805 5.64 8.73 -46.74
CA VAL A 805 6.97 9.34 -46.88
C VAL A 805 7.95 8.32 -47.47
N LEU A 806 7.93 7.10 -46.94
CA LEU A 806 8.81 6.02 -47.41
C LEU A 806 8.53 5.63 -48.86
N ASP A 807 7.26 5.54 -49.25
CA ASP A 807 6.86 5.19 -50.62
C ASP A 807 7.39 6.21 -51.63
N ARG A 808 7.32 7.51 -51.30
CA ARG A 808 7.82 8.59 -52.16
C ARG A 808 9.34 8.69 -52.19
N LYS A 809 10.01 8.47 -51.06
CA LYS A 809 11.41 8.88 -50.86
C LYS A 809 12.41 7.73 -50.76
N CYS A 810 11.95 6.53 -50.39
CA CYS A 810 12.84 5.44 -49.96
C CYS A 810 12.59 4.11 -50.70
N VAL A 811 11.34 3.77 -51.00
CA VAL A 811 10.96 2.43 -51.49
C VAL A 811 11.58 2.10 -52.85
N SER A 812 11.87 3.08 -53.71
CA SER A 812 12.53 2.85 -55.01
C SER A 812 13.89 2.15 -54.90
N CYS A 813 14.61 2.37 -53.80
CA CYS A 813 15.92 1.76 -53.47
C CYS A 813 15.87 0.73 -52.32
N HIS A 814 14.73 0.61 -51.64
CA HIS A 814 14.54 -0.28 -50.49
C HIS A 814 13.31 -1.19 -50.65
N ASN A 815 13.31 -2.00 -51.70
CA ASN A 815 12.26 -2.97 -52.02
C ASN A 815 12.85 -4.35 -52.35
N ALA A 816 11.99 -5.35 -52.55
CA ALA A 816 12.43 -6.72 -52.82
C ALA A 816 13.31 -6.86 -54.07
N ALA A 817 13.09 -6.03 -55.11
CA ALA A 817 13.89 -6.03 -56.34
C ALA A 817 15.20 -5.24 -56.20
N LYS A 818 15.22 -4.22 -55.34
CA LYS A 818 16.40 -3.40 -55.01
C LYS A 818 16.50 -3.26 -53.49
N PRO A 819 17.11 -4.21 -52.78
CA PRO A 819 17.24 -4.15 -51.33
C PRO A 819 18.56 -3.47 -50.94
N GLU A 820 18.76 -2.21 -51.33
CA GLU A 820 20.00 -1.50 -51.02
C GLU A 820 20.24 -1.47 -49.51
N GLY A 821 21.51 -1.65 -49.11
CA GLY A 821 21.87 -1.79 -47.69
C GLY A 821 21.23 -2.99 -46.97
N LYS A 822 20.60 -3.92 -47.70
CA LYS A 822 19.78 -5.03 -47.15
C LYS A 822 18.59 -4.55 -46.31
N VAL A 823 18.07 -3.38 -46.65
CA VAL A 823 16.94 -2.73 -45.95
C VAL A 823 15.71 -2.74 -46.85
N LEU A 824 14.58 -3.20 -46.31
CA LEU A 824 13.28 -3.21 -46.99
C LEU A 824 12.32 -2.27 -46.26
N LEU A 825 11.68 -1.37 -47.01
CA LEU A 825 10.82 -0.31 -46.45
C LEU A 825 9.41 -0.31 -47.05
N THR A 826 8.96 -1.44 -47.61
CA THR A 826 7.61 -1.58 -48.16
C THR A 826 6.53 -1.60 -47.08
N GLY A 827 5.33 -1.16 -47.44
CA GLY A 827 4.15 -1.14 -46.57
C GLY A 827 3.43 -2.48 -46.44
N GLU A 828 3.98 -3.56 -46.99
CA GLU A 828 3.38 -4.89 -46.96
C GLU A 828 3.28 -5.41 -45.51
N ALA A 829 2.20 -6.12 -45.20
CA ALA A 829 2.01 -6.69 -43.88
C ALA A 829 3.04 -7.80 -43.62
N GLN A 830 3.67 -7.76 -42.44
CA GLN A 830 4.59 -8.78 -41.95
C GLN A 830 4.33 -9.03 -40.46
N GLY A 831 3.66 -10.15 -40.18
CA GLY A 831 3.21 -10.46 -38.82
C GLY A 831 2.19 -9.44 -38.33
N ARG A 832 2.46 -8.81 -37.17
CA ARG A 832 1.57 -7.83 -36.54
C ARG A 832 1.67 -6.41 -37.12
N TYR A 833 2.67 -6.12 -37.94
CA TYR A 833 2.97 -4.76 -38.43
C TYR A 833 3.26 -4.78 -39.93
N THR A 834 3.86 -3.72 -40.49
CA THR A 834 4.40 -3.71 -41.86
C THR A 834 5.90 -4.04 -41.88
N VAL A 835 6.41 -4.42 -43.06
CA VAL A 835 7.86 -4.66 -43.28
C VAL A 835 8.67 -3.44 -42.85
N SER A 836 8.29 -2.24 -43.31
CA SER A 836 8.99 -1.01 -42.96
C SER A 836 9.01 -0.71 -41.46
N TYR A 837 7.91 -0.96 -40.75
CA TYR A 837 7.85 -0.74 -39.30
C TYR A 837 8.79 -1.69 -38.56
N ASN A 838 8.80 -2.98 -38.93
CA ASN A 838 9.67 -3.97 -38.31
C ASN A 838 11.16 -3.63 -38.48
N VAL A 839 11.52 -2.91 -39.55
CA VAL A 839 12.89 -2.45 -39.81
C VAL A 839 13.21 -1.15 -39.08
N LEU A 840 12.32 -0.15 -39.16
CA LEU A 840 12.60 1.19 -38.66
C LEU A 840 12.32 1.34 -37.18
N ALA A 841 11.25 0.72 -36.67
CA ALA A 841 10.85 0.85 -35.28
C ALA A 841 12.04 0.50 -34.39
N PRO A 842 12.76 -0.65 -34.49
CA PRO A 842 13.95 -0.96 -33.68
C PRO A 842 15.06 0.11 -33.56
N LEU A 843 15.10 1.13 -34.42
CA LEU A 843 16.14 2.17 -34.48
C LEU A 843 15.78 3.46 -33.72
N VAL A 844 14.52 3.61 -33.31
CA VAL A 844 14.03 4.75 -32.52
C VAL A 844 14.36 4.54 -31.02
N PRO A 845 14.54 5.59 -30.21
CA PRO A 845 14.55 5.44 -28.76
C PRO A 845 13.14 5.67 -28.20
N TRP A 846 12.49 4.60 -27.74
CA TRP A 846 11.20 4.65 -27.03
C TRP A 846 11.32 4.19 -25.58
N SER A 847 10.32 4.54 -24.79
CA SER A 847 10.08 4.01 -23.45
C SER A 847 9.31 2.69 -23.54
N ALA A 848 9.78 1.66 -22.85
CA ALA A 848 9.10 0.38 -22.69
C ALA A 848 9.25 -0.15 -21.26
N TRP A 849 8.41 -1.12 -20.88
CA TRP A 849 8.54 -1.86 -19.62
C TRP A 849 9.06 -3.29 -19.85
N GLY A 850 9.95 -3.78 -18.98
CA GLY A 850 10.45 -5.16 -18.99
C GLY A 850 11.79 -5.38 -19.70
N GLY A 851 12.57 -4.33 -19.90
CA GLY A 851 13.90 -4.35 -20.50
C GLY A 851 15.01 -4.93 -19.63
N LYS A 852 16.21 -5.03 -20.20
CA LYS A 852 17.41 -5.48 -19.46
C LYS A 852 17.76 -4.47 -18.35
N PRO A 853 18.01 -4.93 -17.10
CA PRO A 853 18.51 -4.06 -16.03
C PRO A 853 19.71 -3.21 -16.49
N GLY A 854 19.65 -1.90 -16.25
CA GLY A 854 20.68 -0.94 -16.68
C GLY A 854 20.45 -0.30 -18.06
N ASP A 855 19.54 -0.81 -18.88
CA ASP A 855 19.02 -0.05 -20.03
C ASP A 855 17.79 0.74 -19.59
N PHE A 856 18.03 1.93 -19.06
CA PHE A 856 16.98 2.74 -18.46
C PHE A 856 15.83 3.07 -19.44
N ARG A 857 16.10 3.10 -20.76
CA ARG A 857 15.07 3.27 -21.81
C ARG A 857 14.05 2.12 -21.86
N GLN A 858 14.46 0.93 -21.43
CA GLN A 858 13.62 -0.28 -21.47
C GLN A 858 13.17 -0.74 -20.08
N VAL A 859 13.81 -0.26 -19.00
CA VAL A 859 13.40 -0.52 -17.62
C VAL A 859 12.45 0.57 -17.11
N ASN A 860 12.54 1.78 -17.67
CA ASN A 860 11.67 2.91 -17.37
C ASN A 860 11.83 3.51 -15.97
N ALA A 861 13.01 3.32 -15.37
CA ALA A 861 13.27 3.62 -13.96
C ALA A 861 13.81 5.05 -13.69
N GLU A 862 13.88 5.93 -14.69
CA GLU A 862 14.32 7.32 -14.48
C GLU A 862 13.18 8.19 -13.95
N PRO A 863 13.38 8.91 -12.82
CA PRO A 863 12.36 9.81 -12.26
C PRO A 863 12.10 11.00 -13.17
N VAL A 864 13.17 11.45 -13.86
CA VAL A 864 13.19 12.62 -14.71
C VAL A 864 13.79 12.24 -16.07
N THR A 865 13.18 12.71 -17.16
CA THR A 865 13.71 12.50 -18.52
C THR A 865 14.55 13.68 -18.94
N PRO A 866 15.85 13.47 -19.26
CA PRO A 866 16.67 14.49 -19.89
C PRO A 866 16.17 14.84 -21.29
N PRO A 867 16.38 16.07 -21.78
CA PRO A 867 16.15 16.40 -23.18
C PRO A 867 16.91 15.45 -24.12
N ASP A 868 16.36 15.22 -25.31
CA ASP A 868 16.93 14.34 -26.34
C ASP A 868 17.07 12.85 -25.97
N PHE A 869 16.51 12.43 -24.83
CA PHE A 869 16.66 11.05 -24.35
C PHE A 869 15.79 10.05 -25.14
N PHE A 870 14.57 10.46 -25.52
CA PHE A 870 13.62 9.70 -26.33
C PHE A 870 13.26 10.44 -27.63
N GLY A 871 12.52 9.76 -28.51
CA GLY A 871 11.91 10.38 -29.69
C GLY A 871 12.90 10.74 -30.80
N ALA A 872 12.47 11.64 -31.68
CA ALA A 872 13.14 11.98 -32.93
C ALA A 872 14.53 12.58 -32.70
N ARG A 873 14.70 13.42 -31.67
CA ARG A 873 15.98 14.09 -31.39
C ARG A 873 17.03 13.15 -30.81
N GLY A 874 16.60 12.18 -30.00
CA GLY A 874 17.46 11.10 -29.53
C GLY A 874 17.83 10.08 -30.61
N CYS A 875 17.07 10.03 -31.70
CA CYS A 875 17.16 8.98 -32.71
C CYS A 875 18.34 9.15 -33.68
N LYS A 876 19.21 8.13 -33.76
CA LYS A 876 20.32 8.09 -34.73
C LYS A 876 19.83 8.08 -36.17
N LEU A 877 18.72 7.40 -36.45
CA LEU A 877 18.10 7.38 -37.78
C LEU A 877 17.68 8.80 -38.20
N MET A 878 16.98 9.53 -37.34
CA MET A 878 16.59 10.92 -37.66
C MET A 878 17.80 11.81 -37.92
N LYS A 879 18.85 11.70 -37.10
CA LYS A 879 20.12 12.44 -37.32
C LYS A 879 20.75 12.10 -38.67
N HIS A 880 20.73 10.82 -39.06
CA HIS A 880 21.24 10.38 -40.36
C HIS A 880 20.40 10.95 -41.51
N LEU A 881 19.07 10.90 -41.42
CA LEU A 881 18.17 11.44 -42.44
C LEU A 881 18.34 12.95 -42.62
N LEU A 882 18.51 13.71 -41.53
CA LEU A 882 18.75 15.15 -41.59
C LEU A 882 20.15 15.52 -42.12
N ALA A 883 21.14 14.64 -41.99
CA ALA A 883 22.46 14.82 -42.59
C ALA A 883 22.46 14.58 -44.11
N GLY A 884 21.39 13.98 -44.65
CA GLY A 884 21.24 13.62 -46.06
C GLY A 884 21.53 12.13 -46.30
N HIS A 885 20.83 11.57 -47.29
CA HIS A 885 20.99 10.18 -47.70
C HIS A 885 20.98 10.09 -49.24
N TYR A 886 22.18 10.12 -49.84
CA TYR A 886 22.35 10.23 -51.29
C TYR A 886 21.55 11.40 -51.88
N ASP A 887 20.73 11.14 -52.92
CA ASP A 887 19.93 12.16 -53.61
C ASP A 887 18.57 12.41 -52.96
N VAL A 888 18.25 11.73 -51.85
CA VAL A 888 16.96 11.90 -51.14
C VAL A 888 16.93 13.25 -50.43
N LYS A 889 15.89 14.04 -50.73
CA LYS A 889 15.58 15.30 -50.05
C LYS A 889 14.25 15.18 -49.32
N LEU A 890 14.28 15.32 -48.00
CA LEU A 890 13.10 15.42 -47.15
C LEU A 890 12.68 16.88 -47.05
N ASP A 891 11.40 17.15 -47.32
CA ASP A 891 10.82 18.46 -47.04
C ASP A 891 10.36 18.57 -45.56
N ALA A 892 9.84 19.74 -45.18
CA ALA A 892 9.39 19.96 -43.80
C ALA A 892 8.25 19.03 -43.38
N GLU A 893 7.36 18.66 -44.31
CA GLU A 893 6.22 17.77 -44.06
C GLU A 893 6.70 16.31 -43.87
N ASP A 894 7.67 15.86 -44.66
CA ASP A 894 8.32 14.57 -44.51
C ASP A 894 8.96 14.44 -43.11
N VAL A 895 9.71 15.47 -42.68
CA VAL A 895 10.37 15.51 -41.37
C VAL A 895 9.34 15.53 -40.23
N GLU A 896 8.29 16.34 -40.34
CA GLU A 896 7.25 16.44 -39.30
C GLU A 896 6.50 15.12 -39.10
N ARG A 897 6.20 14.39 -40.18
CA ARG A 897 5.58 13.06 -40.10
C ARG A 897 6.45 12.05 -39.36
N LEU A 898 7.72 11.94 -39.75
CA LEU A 898 8.67 11.03 -39.12
C LEU A 898 8.92 11.40 -37.65
N ALA A 899 9.09 12.70 -37.35
CA ALA A 899 9.29 13.18 -36.00
C ALA A 899 8.07 12.90 -35.11
N THR A 900 6.86 13.19 -35.60
CA THR A 900 5.60 12.94 -34.88
C THR A 900 5.45 11.46 -34.49
N TRP A 901 5.77 10.53 -35.40
CA TRP A 901 5.73 9.09 -35.10
C TRP A 901 6.78 8.69 -34.04
N MET A 902 8.03 9.14 -34.21
CA MET A 902 9.11 8.82 -33.27
C MET A 902 8.82 9.38 -31.86
N ASP A 903 8.34 10.62 -31.77
CA ASP A 903 8.01 11.29 -30.52
C ASP A 903 6.74 10.72 -29.86
N ALA A 904 5.86 10.09 -30.63
CA ALA A 904 4.70 9.34 -30.13
C ALA A 904 5.08 7.92 -29.67
N ASN A 905 6.31 7.71 -29.20
CA ASN A 905 6.85 6.43 -28.71
C ASN A 905 6.97 5.33 -29.80
N ALA A 906 7.10 5.72 -31.08
CA ALA A 906 7.18 4.81 -32.22
C ALA A 906 6.03 3.79 -32.29
N LEU A 907 4.82 4.21 -31.92
CA LEU A 907 3.63 3.36 -31.98
C LEU A 907 3.25 3.00 -33.43
N PHE A 908 2.59 1.86 -33.59
CA PHE A 908 2.02 1.45 -34.88
C PHE A 908 0.51 1.74 -34.94
N TYR A 909 -0.19 1.45 -33.84
CA TYR A 909 -1.65 1.56 -33.71
C TYR A 909 -2.07 2.69 -32.78
N GLY A 910 -3.15 3.37 -33.14
CA GLY A 910 -3.82 4.41 -32.34
C GLY A 910 -5.09 3.90 -31.65
N THR A 911 -5.13 2.58 -31.37
CA THR A 911 -6.29 1.87 -30.79
C THR A 911 -5.85 0.56 -30.12
N PHE A 912 -6.60 0.16 -29.09
CA PHE A 912 -6.47 -1.15 -28.45
C PHE A 912 -7.52 -2.16 -28.97
N ASP A 913 -8.42 -1.75 -29.86
CA ASP A 913 -9.43 -2.63 -30.46
C ASP A 913 -8.82 -3.48 -31.59
N PRO A 914 -8.84 -4.84 -31.51
CA PRO A 914 -8.21 -5.69 -32.51
C PRO A 914 -8.78 -5.55 -33.93
N HIS A 915 -10.06 -5.24 -34.08
CA HIS A 915 -10.69 -5.08 -35.39
C HIS A 915 -10.22 -3.79 -36.05
N ASP A 916 -10.17 -2.69 -35.29
CA ASP A 916 -9.59 -1.44 -35.78
C ASP A 916 -8.09 -1.55 -36.04
N GLN A 917 -7.34 -2.34 -35.27
CA GLN A 917 -5.93 -2.64 -35.57
C GLN A 917 -5.77 -3.35 -36.93
N ALA A 918 -6.59 -4.37 -37.23
CA ALA A 918 -6.55 -5.06 -38.52
C ALA A 918 -6.78 -4.08 -39.70
N ARG A 919 -7.68 -3.11 -39.52
CA ARG A 919 -7.94 -2.06 -40.51
C ARG A 919 -6.76 -1.10 -40.65
N GLN A 920 -6.18 -0.65 -39.53
CA GLN A 920 -5.02 0.24 -39.54
C GLN A 920 -3.79 -0.42 -40.17
N GLN A 921 -3.56 -1.73 -39.97
CA GLN A 921 -2.46 -2.47 -40.62
C GLN A 921 -2.52 -2.39 -42.15
N LEU A 922 -3.73 -2.35 -42.70
CA LEU A 922 -4.00 -2.21 -44.14
C LEU A 922 -4.03 -0.74 -44.61
N GLY A 923 -3.67 0.22 -43.76
CA GLY A 923 -3.74 1.65 -44.09
C GLY A 923 -5.15 2.22 -44.16
N GLN A 924 -6.14 1.58 -43.55
CA GLN A 924 -7.51 2.09 -43.53
C GLN A 924 -7.74 3.04 -42.33
N ARG A 925 -8.61 4.04 -42.52
CA ARG A 925 -9.02 4.97 -41.45
C ARG A 925 -10.00 4.32 -40.48
N ILE A 926 -9.92 4.72 -39.22
CA ILE A 926 -10.85 4.31 -38.14
C ILE A 926 -11.48 5.57 -37.51
N ALA A 927 -12.58 5.40 -36.78
CA ALA A 927 -13.25 6.52 -36.10
C ALA A 927 -12.53 6.98 -34.82
N GLY A 928 -11.64 6.14 -34.27
CA GLY A 928 -11.00 6.34 -32.98
C GLY A 928 -11.62 5.46 -31.87
N PRO A 929 -10.98 5.37 -30.70
CA PRO A 929 -11.43 4.52 -29.61
C PRO A 929 -12.75 5.03 -29.00
N LYS A 930 -13.64 4.10 -28.67
CA LYS A 930 -14.95 4.39 -28.02
C LYS A 930 -14.80 4.91 -26.59
N VAL A 931 -13.75 4.46 -25.90
CA VAL A 931 -13.42 4.85 -24.54
C VAL A 931 -12.36 5.93 -24.64
N GLN A 932 -12.66 7.13 -24.16
CA GLN A 932 -11.78 8.29 -24.23
C GLN A 932 -11.28 8.73 -22.87
#